data_AF-A0A443QH69-F1
#
_entry.id   AF-A0A443QH69-F1
#
_cell.length_a   1.000
_cell.length_b   1.000
_cell.length_c   1.000
_cell.angle_alpha   90.00
_cell.angle_beta   90.00
_cell.angle_gamma   90.00
#
_symmetry.space_group_name_H-M   'P 1'
#
loop_
_entity.id
_entity.type
_entity.pdbx_description
1 polymer ?
#
loop_
_entity_poly.entity_id
_entity_poly.type
_entity_poly.pdbx_seq_one_letter_code
_entity_poly.pdbx_strand_id
1 'polypeptide(L)'
;MPPANSIISKENSSRPFPLFLSAFEYSNLQWLIKEFAKYVDIMVKQCNITTIPRICAGVCRQLKAALSNRSPEETIRIVLMLQDVDEAIQLLSRLRDVDYDQMKIMAESEKNLIMNAMAENKAIDSFIQFGKIENEIIESFKNYTSAPTLPLNIFNPVDYWPDEPTRNWSLKRTKFDKGNKLSELLEKVMTDVNMFLNVELFKPEDECQATLDRLALVIIQNFFKEVSLTEFLKVGRTIETRELFEKTNIHKRYYMLFQAMLKHLAKHNIIECRKTILNGLPTEFVVRDFNVETLSENPHEIAEYGMKRFRAYAKCFERLLYCAQYLKDVLTSNMNALEVLMPKEDVETDAVHQDNFGDPLGEIYMKKFIHAIEKYIKYLAKYSENTVRVFEVGAGMGNVTQQIAPKLAKIDQIEYWFTDARTEFVNRAKKQFTSIRNLKLRVFDATKSAEEQGIELKFDVIIAVKVIHETENIRQTLSNLYSSLNESGVLFIIENTRSNICYTLTDGLLDSWWYFRDYDIRSDALCEAQRWEKALSELNFNSVLSLPTNKDQREYIDKFLFVCSKQNLAELRDTHDDDKGMQEKLNIEHDYPSILNVLEGIWKRVLGIERHIEENEIFRELGGESLLASQMIKEVIEIFGVNIKVVNVYANPTLKALALFVKSLLDDEAEEDDEEESGEEEEADSYGNYESEQKSENSLLNEENVTPQDDPDEQVTSMLIFCGQGSQKADMLQTLVDDPCVKDTLEKVKRVIGVDLIEESKHADSLQKTSFIQTALYVGSIAKVKQIEARDPGAIKNVQAVAGLSVGEFAALTYAGVLKFEDALKIVHLRGLAMQRVVDETSTAMSSILGPTAEQLKDFLSENYPNLIISGYLADNQHTVAGENQSVDTFLAHLTNESVAKNLNLIDARKLRVAGAFHTHFMQKAASEIESLIDSIEFKKPNIPLVLNVNGKCVNDPKVIKILVKQQLTLPLQWRQTILAAVKMGVRNFIEISPSPILTAIVRKRIRECAQAKCTAEFHRF
;
A
#
# COMPACT_ATOMS: atom_id res chain seq x y z
N MET A 1 0.58 -23.61 -47.17
CA MET A 1 -0.44 -23.50 -48.25
C MET A 1 -1.61 -22.66 -47.74
N PRO A 2 -2.29 -21.90 -48.62
CA PRO A 2 -3.20 -20.80 -48.25
C PRO A 2 -4.67 -21.27 -48.26
N PRO A 3 -5.68 -20.37 -48.18
CA PRO A 3 -5.78 -19.08 -47.49
C PRO A 3 -7.03 -18.98 -46.59
N ALA A 4 -7.28 -17.78 -46.06
CA ALA A 4 -8.62 -17.29 -45.72
C ALA A 4 -9.57 -17.21 -46.94
N ASN A 5 -10.74 -16.58 -46.72
CA ASN A 5 -11.88 -16.31 -47.61
C ASN A 5 -13.01 -17.33 -47.43
N SER A 6 -14.23 -16.95 -47.02
CA SER A 6 -14.91 -15.64 -47.02
C SER A 6 -16.16 -15.76 -46.12
N ILE A 7 -16.94 -14.74 -45.75
CA ILE A 7 -17.75 -13.85 -46.60
C ILE A 7 -18.16 -12.60 -45.82
N ILE A 8 -18.02 -11.45 -46.47
CA ILE A 8 -18.64 -10.17 -46.12
C ILE A 8 -20.18 -10.27 -46.22
N SER A 9 -20.91 -10.01 -45.13
CA SER A 9 -22.20 -9.28 -45.18
C SER A 9 -22.60 -8.85 -43.76
N LYS A 10 -22.52 -7.55 -43.47
CA LYS A 10 -23.64 -6.58 -43.52
C LYS A 10 -24.65 -6.70 -42.39
N GLU A 11 -24.86 -5.55 -41.73
CA GLU A 11 -26.11 -5.13 -41.12
C GLU A 11 -26.69 -6.03 -40.01
N ASN A 12 -26.44 -5.69 -38.74
CA ASN A 12 -27.55 -5.21 -37.92
C ASN A 12 -27.18 -4.37 -36.67
N SER A 13 -27.89 -3.25 -36.57
CA SER A 13 -28.39 -2.59 -35.35
C SER A 13 -27.71 -2.84 -33.99
N SER A 14 -26.97 -1.82 -33.55
CA SER A 14 -27.15 -1.17 -32.24
C SER A 14 -27.65 -2.03 -31.05
N ARG A 15 -26.74 -2.37 -30.13
CA ARG A 15 -27.06 -2.34 -28.69
C ARG A 15 -25.95 -1.64 -27.90
N PRO A 16 -26.30 -0.78 -26.93
CA PRO A 16 -25.34 0.02 -26.19
C PRO A 16 -24.62 -0.83 -25.13
N PHE A 17 -23.41 -0.40 -24.76
CA PHE A 17 -22.75 -0.77 -23.51
C PHE A 17 -23.52 -0.11 -22.34
N PRO A 18 -24.08 -0.86 -21.37
CA PRO A 18 -24.65 -0.27 -20.16
C PRO A 18 -23.85 -0.66 -18.92
N LEU A 19 -23.90 0.24 -17.91
CA LEU A 19 -23.62 -0.03 -16.49
C LEU A 19 -22.15 -0.26 -16.09
N PHE A 20 -21.45 0.85 -15.85
CA PHE A 20 -20.41 0.91 -14.80
C PHE A 20 -20.52 2.13 -13.86
N LEU A 21 -21.58 2.95 -13.95
CA LEU A 21 -21.67 4.24 -13.25
C LEU A 21 -22.75 4.33 -12.14
N SER A 22 -23.50 3.28 -11.84
CA SER A 22 -24.57 3.31 -10.81
C SER A 22 -24.08 3.14 -9.37
N ALA A 23 -22.77 3.21 -9.12
CA ALA A 23 -22.15 2.89 -7.82
C ALA A 23 -21.25 4.00 -7.26
N PHE A 24 -21.19 5.17 -7.90
CA PHE A 24 -20.32 6.26 -7.46
C PHE A 24 -21.01 7.14 -6.41
N GLU A 25 -20.47 7.09 -5.20
CA GLU A 25 -20.73 8.07 -4.14
C GLU A 25 -20.33 9.49 -4.63
N TYR A 26 -21.06 10.50 -4.15
CA TYR A 26 -21.04 11.89 -4.66
C TYR A 26 -19.63 12.50 -4.80
N SER A 27 -18.76 12.23 -3.82
CA SER A 27 -17.36 12.65 -3.78
C SER A 27 -16.52 12.16 -4.97
N ASN A 28 -16.79 10.95 -5.48
CA ASN A 28 -16.04 10.38 -6.60
C ASN A 28 -16.46 10.99 -7.95
N LEU A 29 -17.70 11.45 -8.10
CA LEU A 29 -18.14 12.15 -9.31
C LEU A 29 -17.47 13.54 -9.41
N GLN A 30 -17.38 14.25 -8.29
CA GLN A 30 -16.72 15.55 -8.20
C GLN A 30 -15.20 15.44 -8.45
N TRP A 31 -14.57 14.37 -7.96
CA TRP A 31 -13.17 14.04 -8.28
C TRP A 31 -12.97 13.74 -9.78
N LEU A 32 -13.82 12.89 -10.37
CA LEU A 32 -13.71 12.50 -11.78
C LEU A 32 -13.86 13.71 -12.73
N ILE A 33 -14.77 14.64 -12.41
CA ILE A 33 -14.95 15.89 -13.18
C ILE A 33 -13.74 16.81 -13.03
N LYS A 34 -13.18 16.97 -11.81
CA LYS A 34 -11.99 17.81 -11.57
C LYS A 34 -10.73 17.25 -12.25
N GLU A 35 -10.51 15.95 -12.23
CA GLU A 35 -9.37 15.34 -12.93
C GLU A 35 -9.55 15.38 -14.46
N PHE A 36 -10.78 15.23 -14.98
CA PHE A 36 -11.03 15.43 -16.41
C PHE A 36 -10.83 16.89 -16.85
N ALA A 37 -11.26 17.87 -16.05
CA ALA A 37 -11.04 19.29 -16.32
C ALA A 37 -9.54 19.64 -16.36
N LYS A 38 -8.74 19.13 -15.41
CA LYS A 38 -7.27 19.24 -15.46
C LYS A 38 -6.68 18.60 -16.72
N TYR A 39 -7.16 17.41 -17.10
CA TYR A 39 -6.64 16.70 -18.26
C TYR A 39 -6.88 17.49 -19.56
N VAL A 40 -8.06 18.11 -19.68
CA VAL A 40 -8.36 19.04 -20.78
C VAL A 40 -7.46 20.28 -20.71
N ASP A 41 -7.31 20.92 -19.55
CA ASP A 41 -6.51 22.14 -19.40
C ASP A 41 -5.02 21.93 -19.72
N ILE A 42 -4.47 20.77 -19.36
CA ILE A 42 -3.12 20.31 -19.76
C ILE A 42 -3.02 20.18 -21.29
N MET A 43 -3.96 19.46 -21.92
CA MET A 43 -3.94 19.25 -23.38
C MET A 43 -4.06 20.56 -24.17
N VAL A 44 -4.80 21.54 -23.63
CA VAL A 44 -4.97 22.86 -24.25
C VAL A 44 -3.76 23.76 -24.04
N LYS A 45 -3.37 23.99 -22.78
CA LYS A 45 -2.36 25.02 -22.43
C LYS A 45 -0.92 24.54 -22.58
N GLN A 46 -0.64 23.25 -22.37
CA GLN A 46 0.73 22.72 -22.41
C GLN A 46 1.04 22.01 -23.73
N CYS A 47 0.11 21.25 -24.28
CA CYS A 47 0.33 20.48 -25.51
C CYS A 47 -0.10 21.22 -26.80
N ASN A 48 -0.72 22.39 -26.69
CA ASN A 48 -1.23 23.19 -27.79
C ASN A 48 -2.25 22.44 -28.69
N ILE A 49 -2.94 21.44 -28.14
CA ILE A 49 -3.89 20.58 -28.87
C ILE A 49 -5.24 21.29 -29.00
N THR A 50 -5.51 21.81 -30.20
CA THR A 50 -6.73 22.58 -30.50
C THR A 50 -7.99 21.72 -30.75
N THR A 51 -7.86 20.40 -30.86
CA THR A 51 -8.95 19.44 -31.16
C THR A 51 -9.72 18.92 -29.93
N ILE A 52 -9.79 19.75 -28.89
CA ILE A 52 -10.60 19.61 -27.66
C ILE A 52 -12.02 19.03 -27.88
N PRO A 53 -12.81 19.46 -28.88
CA PRO A 53 -14.25 19.19 -28.90
C PRO A 53 -14.65 17.70 -28.90
N ARG A 54 -13.84 16.82 -29.47
CA ARG A 54 -14.18 15.39 -29.62
C ARG A 54 -14.06 14.61 -28.30
N ILE A 55 -13.11 15.00 -27.45
CA ILE A 55 -12.88 14.41 -26.12
C ILE A 55 -13.91 14.93 -25.12
N CYS A 56 -14.17 16.25 -25.12
CA CYS A 56 -15.26 16.84 -24.32
C CYS A 56 -16.63 16.24 -24.71
N ALA A 57 -16.92 16.03 -26.00
CA ALA A 57 -18.15 15.36 -26.44
C ALA A 57 -18.23 13.86 -26.07
N GLY A 58 -17.11 13.22 -25.72
CA GLY A 58 -17.08 11.87 -25.14
C GLY A 58 -17.55 11.88 -23.69
N VAL A 59 -16.88 12.67 -22.84
CA VAL A 59 -17.22 12.76 -21.41
C VAL A 59 -18.57 13.42 -21.18
N CYS A 60 -19.00 14.36 -22.03
CA CYS A 60 -20.32 14.97 -21.86
C CYS A 60 -21.47 14.07 -22.30
N ARG A 61 -21.23 13.08 -23.18
CA ARG A 61 -22.18 11.97 -23.37
C ARG A 61 -22.24 11.06 -22.13
N GLN A 62 -21.10 10.83 -21.46
CA GLN A 62 -21.05 10.02 -20.24
C GLN A 62 -21.68 10.74 -19.03
N LEU A 63 -21.45 12.04 -18.86
CA LEU A 63 -22.14 12.88 -17.87
C LEU A 63 -23.65 12.95 -18.16
N LYS A 64 -24.05 13.20 -19.42
CA LYS A 64 -25.47 13.20 -19.81
C LYS A 64 -26.14 11.85 -19.55
N ALA A 65 -25.43 10.74 -19.75
CA ALA A 65 -25.90 9.38 -19.40
C ALA A 65 -25.88 9.05 -17.89
N ALA A 66 -25.03 9.72 -17.10
CA ALA A 66 -24.99 9.58 -15.64
C ALA A 66 -26.05 10.45 -14.93
N LEU A 67 -26.49 11.53 -15.58
CA LEU A 67 -27.53 12.45 -15.11
C LEU A 67 -28.93 12.06 -15.63
N SER A 68 -29.04 11.41 -16.79
CA SER A 68 -30.34 11.06 -17.42
C SER A 68 -31.23 10.09 -16.62
N ASN A 69 -30.70 9.44 -15.58
CA ASN A 69 -31.44 8.53 -14.70
C ASN A 69 -31.65 9.12 -13.29
N ARG A 70 -31.35 10.40 -13.09
CA ARG A 70 -31.54 11.16 -11.84
C ARG A 70 -32.71 12.11 -12.00
N SER A 71 -33.30 12.57 -10.89
CA SER A 71 -34.37 13.56 -11.00
C SER A 71 -33.81 14.89 -11.57
N PRO A 72 -34.65 15.73 -12.19
CA PRO A 72 -34.24 17.07 -12.61
C PRO A 72 -33.65 17.87 -11.45
N GLU A 73 -34.21 17.79 -10.24
CA GLU A 73 -33.70 18.47 -9.05
C GLU A 73 -32.34 17.92 -8.58
N GLU A 74 -32.11 16.60 -8.63
CA GLU A 74 -30.79 16.03 -8.35
C GLU A 74 -29.75 16.51 -9.37
N THR A 75 -30.11 16.51 -10.65
CA THR A 75 -29.24 16.97 -11.74
C THR A 75 -28.88 18.44 -11.59
N ILE A 76 -29.86 19.29 -11.30
CA ILE A 76 -29.68 20.72 -11.06
C ILE A 76 -28.82 20.96 -9.81
N ARG A 77 -29.07 20.24 -8.70
CA ARG A 77 -28.23 20.33 -7.49
C ARG A 77 -26.78 19.92 -7.74
N ILE A 78 -26.55 18.84 -8.50
CA ILE A 78 -25.19 18.39 -8.85
C ILE A 78 -24.46 19.45 -9.69
N VAL A 79 -25.15 20.15 -10.60
CA VAL A 79 -24.56 21.23 -11.40
C VAL A 79 -24.30 22.48 -10.56
N LEU A 80 -25.25 22.92 -9.73
CA LEU A 80 -25.13 24.12 -8.90
C LEU A 80 -24.09 23.98 -7.77
N MET A 81 -23.83 22.77 -7.28
CA MET A 81 -22.83 22.51 -6.23
C MET A 81 -21.36 22.43 -6.73
N LEU A 82 -21.10 22.68 -8.02
CA LEU A 82 -19.73 22.66 -8.57
C LEU A 82 -18.87 23.90 -8.20
N GLN A 83 -19.45 24.87 -7.51
CA GLN A 83 -18.85 26.12 -6.97
C GLN A 83 -18.24 27.11 -7.97
N ASP A 84 -17.76 26.68 -9.14
CA ASP A 84 -17.43 27.57 -10.28
C ASP A 84 -18.49 27.42 -11.37
N VAL A 85 -19.62 28.09 -11.13
CA VAL A 85 -20.79 28.08 -12.03
C VAL A 85 -20.43 28.66 -13.40
N ASP A 86 -19.63 29.73 -13.46
CA ASP A 86 -19.20 30.34 -14.72
C ASP A 86 -18.28 29.43 -15.56
N GLU A 87 -17.37 28.70 -14.91
CA GLU A 87 -16.43 27.80 -15.61
C GLU A 87 -17.15 26.53 -16.09
N ALA A 88 -18.07 25.99 -15.28
CA ALA A 88 -18.95 24.89 -15.69
C ALA A 88 -19.91 25.30 -16.83
N ILE A 89 -20.50 26.50 -16.79
CA ILE A 89 -21.36 27.02 -17.87
C ILE A 89 -20.55 27.30 -19.14
N GLN A 90 -19.31 27.81 -19.04
CA GLN A 90 -18.42 27.93 -20.21
C GLN A 90 -18.00 26.57 -20.79
N LEU A 91 -17.83 25.54 -19.95
CA LEU A 91 -17.55 24.19 -20.44
C LEU A 91 -18.78 23.59 -21.15
N LEU A 92 -19.97 23.82 -20.59
CA LEU A 92 -21.25 23.33 -21.10
C LEU A 92 -21.70 24.05 -22.38
N SER A 93 -21.56 25.37 -22.49
CA SER A 93 -21.94 26.13 -23.69
C SER A 93 -21.07 25.84 -24.93
N ARG A 94 -19.85 25.33 -24.73
CA ARG A 94 -18.96 24.84 -25.81
C ARG A 94 -19.40 23.49 -26.37
N LEU A 95 -20.34 22.80 -25.72
CA LEU A 95 -20.97 21.57 -26.21
C LEU A 95 -22.30 21.97 -26.82
N ARG A 96 -22.33 22.00 -28.17
CA ARG A 96 -23.38 22.64 -28.96
C ARG A 96 -24.81 22.30 -28.49
N ASP A 97 -25.66 23.32 -28.67
CA ASP A 97 -27.11 23.35 -28.41
C ASP A 97 -27.52 23.66 -26.96
N VAL A 98 -26.78 24.54 -26.28
CA VAL A 98 -27.29 25.32 -25.13
C VAL A 98 -26.93 26.80 -25.30
N ASP A 99 -27.94 27.68 -25.23
CA ASP A 99 -27.78 29.13 -25.38
C ASP A 99 -27.09 29.73 -24.13
N TYR A 100 -25.90 30.29 -24.33
CA TYR A 100 -25.05 30.84 -23.29
C TYR A 100 -25.66 32.08 -22.62
N ASP A 101 -26.32 32.94 -23.38
CA ASP A 101 -26.92 34.16 -22.85
C ASP A 101 -28.19 33.83 -22.05
N GLN A 102 -28.98 32.83 -22.48
CA GLN A 102 -30.06 32.26 -21.67
C GLN A 102 -29.56 31.66 -20.36
N MET A 103 -28.51 30.81 -20.36
CA MET A 103 -27.97 30.25 -19.12
C MET A 103 -27.40 31.33 -18.19
N LYS A 104 -26.77 32.36 -18.74
CA LYS A 104 -26.25 33.49 -17.95
C LYS A 104 -27.38 34.32 -17.33
N ILE A 105 -28.44 34.61 -18.07
CA ILE A 105 -29.65 35.25 -17.55
C ILE A 105 -30.31 34.38 -16.46
N MET A 106 -30.32 33.05 -16.63
CA MET A 106 -30.87 32.12 -15.64
C MET A 106 -30.01 32.08 -14.36
N ALA A 107 -28.68 32.07 -14.48
CA ALA A 107 -27.76 32.12 -13.34
C ALA A 107 -27.77 33.50 -12.63
N GLU A 108 -27.87 34.61 -13.37
CA GLU A 108 -27.97 35.96 -12.81
C GLU A 108 -29.34 36.23 -12.14
N SER A 109 -30.42 35.61 -12.64
CA SER A 109 -31.73 35.64 -11.97
C SER A 109 -31.80 34.68 -10.78
N GLU A 110 -31.19 33.49 -10.83
CA GLU A 110 -31.05 32.62 -9.65
C GLU A 110 -30.16 33.23 -8.57
N LYS A 111 -29.11 33.99 -8.92
CA LYS A 111 -28.30 34.72 -7.92
C LYS A 111 -29.11 35.73 -7.12
N ASN A 112 -30.26 36.19 -7.65
CA ASN A 112 -31.25 37.00 -6.94
C ASN A 112 -32.37 36.18 -6.26
N LEU A 113 -32.71 34.99 -6.76
CA LEU A 113 -33.74 34.10 -6.17
C LEU A 113 -33.23 33.20 -5.02
N ILE A 114 -31.95 32.80 -5.04
CA ILE A 114 -31.30 32.04 -3.95
C ILE A 114 -31.32 32.83 -2.63
N MET A 115 -31.46 34.16 -2.70
CA MET A 115 -31.66 35.03 -1.54
C MET A 115 -33.08 35.01 -0.95
N ASN A 116 -34.10 34.47 -1.63
CA ASN A 116 -35.48 34.37 -1.13
C ASN A 116 -36.24 33.15 -1.67
N ALA A 117 -36.10 32.01 -1.00
CA ALA A 117 -36.81 30.78 -1.35
C ALA A 117 -38.26 30.76 -0.82
N MET A 118 -39.24 31.18 -1.64
CA MET A 118 -40.68 30.78 -1.56
C MET A 118 -41.51 31.41 -2.71
N ALA A 119 -41.47 30.82 -3.92
CA ALA A 119 -42.47 31.05 -4.97
C ALA A 119 -42.44 29.94 -6.04
N GLU A 120 -43.60 29.53 -6.57
CA GLU A 120 -43.69 28.59 -7.70
C GLU A 120 -43.07 29.21 -8.96
N ASN A 121 -42.01 28.58 -9.46
CA ASN A 121 -41.14 29.20 -10.46
C ASN A 121 -41.61 28.92 -11.89
N LYS A 122 -42.70 29.60 -12.29
CA LYS A 122 -43.34 29.46 -13.63
C LYS A 122 -42.41 29.63 -14.83
N ALA A 123 -41.25 30.27 -14.65
CA ALA A 123 -40.21 30.34 -15.66
C ALA A 123 -39.57 28.97 -15.96
N ILE A 124 -39.33 28.17 -14.92
CA ILE A 124 -38.78 26.81 -15.05
C ILE A 124 -39.80 25.91 -15.73
N ASP A 125 -41.09 25.98 -15.36
CA ASP A 125 -42.14 25.18 -16.00
C ASP A 125 -42.34 25.54 -17.48
N SER A 126 -42.33 26.84 -17.82
CA SER A 126 -42.38 27.32 -19.22
C SER A 126 -41.19 26.82 -20.03
N PHE A 127 -39.97 26.86 -19.46
CA PHE A 127 -38.77 26.33 -20.09
C PHE A 127 -38.81 24.80 -20.28
N ILE A 128 -39.26 24.06 -19.26
CA ILE A 128 -39.42 22.60 -19.32
C ILE A 128 -40.46 22.19 -20.37
N GLN A 129 -41.56 22.93 -20.49
CA GLN A 129 -42.68 22.57 -21.36
C GLN A 129 -42.47 22.98 -22.83
N PHE A 130 -41.76 24.08 -23.10
CA PHE A 130 -41.61 24.64 -24.45
C PHE A 130 -40.15 24.81 -24.94
N GLY A 131 -39.15 24.50 -24.11
CA GLY A 131 -37.72 24.61 -24.45
C GLY A 131 -37.19 26.06 -24.51
N LYS A 132 -38.01 27.04 -24.09
CA LYS A 132 -37.71 28.48 -24.06
C LYS A 132 -38.65 29.15 -23.07
N ILE A 133 -38.15 30.16 -22.34
CA ILE A 133 -39.00 30.99 -21.47
C ILE A 133 -39.71 32.02 -22.35
N GLU A 134 -41.04 32.12 -22.25
CA GLU A 134 -41.80 33.10 -23.03
C GLU A 134 -41.52 34.53 -22.55
N ASN A 135 -41.36 35.48 -23.48
CA ASN A 135 -40.89 36.84 -23.18
C ASN A 135 -41.80 37.60 -22.20
N GLU A 136 -43.10 37.32 -22.17
CA GLU A 136 -44.05 37.91 -21.21
C GLU A 136 -43.73 37.53 -19.76
N ILE A 137 -43.18 36.33 -19.53
CA ILE A 137 -42.71 35.90 -18.21
C ILE A 137 -41.46 36.69 -17.81
N ILE A 138 -40.53 36.92 -18.76
CA ILE A 138 -39.31 37.71 -18.53
C ILE A 138 -39.65 39.18 -18.19
N GLU A 139 -40.67 39.76 -18.83
CA GLU A 139 -41.15 41.11 -18.46
C GLU A 139 -41.81 41.15 -17.08
N SER A 140 -42.47 40.07 -16.64
CA SER A 140 -43.13 40.02 -15.32
C SER A 140 -42.16 40.14 -14.14
N PHE A 141 -40.91 39.66 -14.28
CA PHE A 141 -39.89 39.74 -13.22
C PHE A 141 -39.40 41.18 -12.93
N LYS A 142 -39.56 42.13 -13.86
CA LYS A 142 -39.20 43.54 -13.62
C LYS A 142 -40.10 44.23 -12.58
N ASN A 143 -41.24 43.63 -12.21
CA ASN A 143 -42.22 44.21 -11.29
C ASN A 143 -42.19 43.62 -9.87
N TYR A 144 -41.33 42.63 -9.58
CA TYR A 144 -41.34 41.89 -8.29
C TYR A 144 -40.30 42.37 -7.26
N THR A 145 -39.98 43.67 -7.25
CA THR A 145 -39.15 44.32 -6.21
C THR A 145 -39.88 44.56 -4.88
N SER A 146 -41.06 43.96 -4.65
CA SER A 146 -41.93 44.29 -3.51
C SER A 146 -42.96 43.21 -3.11
N ALA A 147 -42.55 42.14 -2.41
CA ALA A 147 -43.46 41.28 -1.62
C ALA A 147 -42.74 40.53 -0.45
N PRO A 148 -43.38 40.29 0.71
CA PRO A 148 -42.77 39.67 1.91
C PRO A 148 -43.02 38.14 2.09
N THR A 149 -42.46 37.57 3.15
CA THR A 149 -42.18 36.13 3.44
C THR A 149 -43.28 35.31 4.16
N LEU A 150 -43.01 33.99 4.35
CA LEU A 150 -43.61 32.96 5.28
C LEU A 150 -44.60 31.94 4.64
N PRO A 151 -44.94 30.79 5.30
CA PRO A 151 -44.10 29.81 6.01
C PRO A 151 -44.42 28.32 5.66
N LEU A 152 -43.52 27.36 5.91
CA LEU A 152 -43.74 25.92 5.63
C LEU A 152 -44.08 25.07 6.88
N ASN A 153 -45.38 24.92 7.16
CA ASN A 153 -45.95 23.66 7.66
C ASN A 153 -46.72 23.05 6.48
N ILE A 154 -46.30 21.90 5.88
CA ILE A 154 -47.16 21.14 4.94
C ILE A 154 -46.62 19.73 4.54
N PHE A 155 -45.34 19.40 4.72
CA PHE A 155 -44.79 18.13 4.21
C PHE A 155 -45.25 16.85 4.95
N ASN A 156 -46.36 16.25 4.48
CA ASN A 156 -46.68 14.81 4.48
C ASN A 156 -48.08 14.56 3.86
N PRO A 157 -48.41 13.36 3.34
CA PRO A 157 -47.76 12.60 2.25
C PRO A 157 -48.81 12.07 1.21
N VAL A 158 -48.47 11.03 0.42
CA VAL A 158 -49.34 10.03 -0.28
C VAL A 158 -49.59 10.16 -1.81
N ASP A 159 -49.17 9.09 -2.51
CA ASP A 159 -49.62 8.38 -3.74
C ASP A 159 -50.53 9.01 -4.82
N TYR A 160 -50.28 8.66 -6.10
CA TYR A 160 -51.13 7.75 -6.93
C TYR A 160 -50.55 7.50 -8.35
N TRP A 161 -50.91 6.36 -8.98
CA TRP A 161 -50.45 5.86 -10.30
C TRP A 161 -51.64 5.56 -11.23
N PRO A 162 -51.61 6.01 -12.51
CA PRO A 162 -52.05 5.21 -13.69
C PRO A 162 -51.00 5.29 -14.84
N ASP A 163 -50.88 4.40 -15.85
CA ASP A 163 -51.49 3.09 -16.18
C ASP A 163 -50.58 2.35 -17.21
N GLU A 164 -50.96 1.19 -17.75
CA GLU A 164 -50.24 0.43 -18.82
C GLU A 164 -50.91 0.49 -20.21
N PRO A 165 -50.20 0.07 -21.27
CA PRO A 165 -50.83 -0.87 -22.22
C PRO A 165 -50.05 -2.18 -22.36
N THR A 166 -50.76 -3.29 -22.15
CA THR A 166 -50.25 -4.65 -22.08
C THR A 166 -49.48 -5.12 -23.33
N ARG A 167 -48.28 -5.68 -23.12
CA ARG A 167 -47.71 -6.73 -23.99
C ARG A 167 -47.20 -7.88 -23.12
N ASN A 168 -47.84 -9.05 -23.24
CA ASN A 168 -47.37 -10.29 -22.63
C ASN A 168 -46.01 -10.70 -23.18
N TRP A 169 -44.94 -10.34 -22.48
CA TRP A 169 -43.70 -11.12 -22.47
C TRP A 169 -43.70 -11.90 -21.16
N SER A 170 -44.03 -13.18 -21.24
CA SER A 170 -43.73 -14.11 -20.16
C SER A 170 -42.23 -14.04 -19.90
N LEU A 171 -41.87 -13.59 -18.69
CA LEU A 171 -40.51 -13.64 -18.20
C LEU A 171 -40.05 -15.10 -18.24
N LYS A 172 -39.34 -15.48 -19.31
CA LYS A 172 -38.42 -16.62 -19.26
C LYS A 172 -37.40 -16.27 -18.19
N ARG A 173 -37.67 -16.69 -16.94
CA ARG A 173 -36.65 -16.83 -15.89
C ARG A 173 -35.49 -17.59 -16.55
N THR A 174 -34.43 -16.88 -16.91
CA THR A 174 -33.18 -17.53 -17.32
C THR A 174 -32.77 -18.45 -16.19
N LYS A 175 -32.39 -19.69 -16.51
CA LYS A 175 -32.12 -20.71 -15.48
C LYS A 175 -31.14 -20.13 -14.45
N PHE A 176 -31.54 -20.18 -13.19
CA PHE A 176 -30.69 -19.80 -12.07
C PHE A 176 -29.65 -20.89 -11.86
N ASP A 177 -28.55 -20.79 -12.60
CA ASP A 177 -27.47 -21.76 -12.58
C ASP A 177 -26.36 -21.31 -11.61
N LYS A 178 -26.54 -21.67 -10.33
CA LYS A 178 -25.56 -21.40 -9.27
C LYS A 178 -24.18 -21.98 -9.60
N GLY A 179 -24.13 -23.13 -10.27
CA GLY A 179 -22.90 -23.88 -10.56
C GLY A 179 -22.06 -23.20 -11.64
N ASN A 180 -22.67 -22.83 -12.76
CA ASN A 180 -21.98 -22.11 -13.83
C ASN A 180 -21.38 -20.79 -13.32
N LYS A 181 -22.12 -20.03 -12.49
CA LYS A 181 -21.60 -18.73 -12.04
C LYS A 181 -20.41 -18.86 -11.07
N LEU A 182 -20.36 -19.93 -10.28
CA LEU A 182 -19.19 -20.19 -9.43
C LEU A 182 -17.98 -20.55 -10.30
N SER A 183 -18.17 -21.43 -11.27
CA SER A 183 -17.11 -21.88 -12.20
C SER A 183 -16.53 -20.70 -12.99
N GLU A 184 -17.38 -19.84 -13.58
CA GLU A 184 -16.95 -18.57 -14.23
C GLU A 184 -16.09 -17.67 -13.33
N LEU A 185 -16.41 -17.58 -12.03
CA LEU A 185 -15.67 -16.75 -11.08
C LEU A 185 -14.31 -17.36 -10.73
N LEU A 186 -14.22 -18.68 -10.67
CA LEU A 186 -13.01 -19.44 -10.39
C LEU A 186 -12.06 -19.46 -11.60
N GLU A 187 -12.58 -19.71 -12.81
CA GLU A 187 -11.83 -19.58 -14.07
C GLU A 187 -11.22 -18.19 -14.20
N LYS A 188 -12.01 -17.14 -13.92
CA LYS A 188 -11.49 -15.75 -13.95
C LYS A 188 -10.38 -15.51 -12.93
N VAL A 189 -10.36 -16.18 -11.77
CA VAL A 189 -9.21 -16.07 -10.85
C VAL A 189 -7.94 -16.60 -11.52
N MET A 190 -8.02 -17.74 -12.20
CA MET A 190 -6.88 -18.35 -12.87
C MET A 190 -6.40 -17.48 -14.05
N THR A 191 -7.30 -17.02 -14.91
CA THR A 191 -6.97 -16.08 -16.00
C THR A 191 -6.34 -14.79 -15.45
N ASP A 192 -6.94 -14.18 -14.43
CA ASP A 192 -6.41 -12.95 -13.82
C ASP A 192 -4.98 -13.17 -13.30
N VAL A 193 -4.67 -14.31 -12.66
CA VAL A 193 -3.33 -14.59 -12.09
C VAL A 193 -2.31 -14.95 -13.17
N ASN A 194 -2.70 -15.72 -14.20
CA ASN A 194 -1.81 -16.02 -15.33
C ASN A 194 -1.37 -14.73 -16.06
N MET A 195 -2.24 -13.71 -16.14
CA MET A 195 -1.86 -12.39 -16.67
C MET A 195 -0.82 -11.64 -15.81
N PHE A 196 -0.71 -11.92 -14.50
CA PHE A 196 0.36 -11.35 -13.66
C PHE A 196 1.70 -12.10 -13.81
N LEU A 197 1.65 -13.42 -14.04
CA LEU A 197 2.86 -14.23 -14.26
C LEU A 197 3.65 -13.83 -15.52
N ASN A 198 2.95 -13.32 -16.53
CA ASN A 198 3.57 -12.81 -17.76
C ASN A 198 4.22 -11.41 -17.60
N VAL A 199 4.28 -10.88 -16.36
CA VAL A 199 4.82 -9.53 -16.06
C VAL A 199 5.86 -9.58 -14.92
N GLU A 200 5.72 -10.49 -13.95
CA GLU A 200 6.64 -10.62 -12.81
C GLU A 200 7.00 -12.10 -12.53
N LEU A 201 8.29 -12.38 -12.27
CA LEU A 201 8.74 -13.72 -11.85
C LEU A 201 8.40 -13.97 -10.37
N PHE A 202 7.46 -14.89 -10.12
CA PHE A 202 7.05 -15.27 -8.76
C PHE A 202 7.58 -16.62 -8.27
N LYS A 203 8.09 -17.48 -9.16
CA LYS A 203 8.68 -18.77 -8.76
C LYS A 203 9.86 -18.50 -7.80
N PRO A 204 9.94 -19.15 -6.63
CA PRO A 204 11.13 -19.04 -5.80
C PRO A 204 12.34 -19.51 -6.61
N GLU A 205 13.39 -18.69 -6.68
CA GLU A 205 14.69 -19.17 -7.13
C GLU A 205 15.14 -20.29 -6.18
N ASP A 206 15.78 -21.35 -6.70
CA ASP A 206 16.25 -22.47 -5.86
C ASP A 206 17.19 -21.98 -4.74
N GLU A 207 17.95 -20.92 -5.00
CA GLU A 207 18.80 -20.20 -4.03
C GLU A 207 17.98 -19.62 -2.86
N CYS A 208 16.76 -19.13 -3.09
CA CYS A 208 15.89 -18.57 -2.05
C CYS A 208 15.45 -19.63 -1.05
N GLN A 209 14.97 -20.79 -1.53
CA GLN A 209 14.56 -21.89 -0.64
C GLN A 209 15.77 -22.48 0.08
N ALA A 210 16.92 -22.62 -0.61
CA ALA A 210 18.16 -23.05 0.03
C ALA A 210 18.62 -22.08 1.13
N THR A 211 18.44 -20.76 0.96
CA THR A 211 18.78 -19.74 1.96
C THR A 211 17.84 -19.80 3.17
N LEU A 212 16.53 -20.02 2.96
CA LEU A 212 15.57 -20.23 4.05
C LEU A 212 15.86 -21.51 4.84
N ASP A 213 16.13 -22.62 4.14
CA ASP A 213 16.50 -23.89 4.78
C ASP A 213 17.81 -23.72 5.59
N ARG A 214 18.83 -23.05 5.05
CA ARG A 214 20.09 -22.73 5.75
C ARG A 214 19.86 -21.91 7.02
N LEU A 215 19.10 -20.82 6.95
CA LEU A 215 18.77 -19.99 8.11
C LEU A 215 18.08 -20.81 9.22
N ALA A 216 17.09 -21.61 8.84
CA ALA A 216 16.32 -22.42 9.78
C ALA A 216 17.16 -23.53 10.44
N LEU A 217 18.09 -24.16 9.70
CA LEU A 217 19.03 -25.14 10.26
C LEU A 217 19.97 -24.50 11.29
N VAL A 218 20.54 -23.33 10.97
CA VAL A 218 21.39 -22.56 11.90
C VAL A 218 20.62 -22.18 13.17
N ILE A 219 19.35 -21.82 13.06
CA ILE A 219 18.46 -21.56 14.22
C ILE A 219 18.29 -22.83 15.08
N ILE A 220 18.01 -24.00 14.48
CA ILE A 220 17.87 -25.27 15.23
C ILE A 220 19.17 -25.64 15.95
N GLN A 221 20.31 -25.51 15.27
CA GLN A 221 21.62 -25.82 15.85
C GLN A 221 22.01 -24.86 16.98
N ASN A 222 21.75 -23.56 16.81
CA ASN A 222 21.95 -22.56 17.86
C ASN A 222 21.04 -22.82 19.08
N PHE A 223 19.77 -23.15 18.85
CA PHE A 223 18.87 -23.55 19.93
C PHE A 223 19.38 -24.79 20.69
N PHE A 224 19.83 -25.84 19.98
CA PHE A 224 20.41 -27.04 20.62
C PHE A 224 21.69 -26.73 21.43
N LYS A 225 22.48 -25.75 21.01
CA LYS A 225 23.63 -25.22 21.78
C LYS A 225 23.17 -24.45 23.03
N GLU A 226 22.15 -23.62 22.93
CA GLU A 226 21.59 -22.85 24.05
C GLU A 226 20.91 -23.71 25.13
N VAL A 227 20.41 -24.89 24.78
CA VAL A 227 19.90 -25.90 25.72
C VAL A 227 20.94 -26.99 26.07
N SER A 228 22.22 -26.75 25.73
CA SER A 228 23.36 -27.61 26.08
C SER A 228 23.30 -29.05 25.55
N LEU A 229 22.59 -29.31 24.45
CA LEU A 229 22.52 -30.65 23.85
C LEU A 229 23.78 -31.07 23.07
N THR A 230 24.66 -30.12 22.76
CA THR A 230 25.89 -30.34 21.96
C THR A 230 26.80 -31.44 22.51
N GLU A 231 26.87 -31.62 23.83
CA GLU A 231 27.71 -32.67 24.44
C GLU A 231 27.20 -34.10 24.18
N PHE A 232 25.90 -34.26 23.89
CA PHE A 232 25.28 -35.56 23.59
C PHE A 232 25.41 -35.93 22.11
N LEU A 233 25.38 -34.93 21.21
CA LEU A 233 25.36 -35.02 19.75
C LEU A 233 26.76 -35.26 19.13
N LYS A 234 27.42 -36.35 19.53
CA LYS A 234 28.76 -36.70 19.01
C LYS A 234 28.66 -37.51 17.71
N VAL A 235 29.44 -37.12 16.68
CA VAL A 235 29.54 -37.82 15.40
C VAL A 235 29.80 -39.32 15.58
N GLY A 236 29.09 -40.15 14.82
CA GLY A 236 29.17 -41.61 14.87
C GLY A 236 28.40 -42.26 16.03
N ARG A 237 27.85 -41.49 16.97
CA ARG A 237 27.03 -42.02 18.07
C ARG A 237 25.59 -42.28 17.61
N THR A 238 25.06 -43.47 17.91
CA THR A 238 23.61 -43.75 17.86
C THR A 238 22.94 -43.16 19.10
N ILE A 239 21.82 -42.46 18.90
CA ILE A 239 21.06 -41.75 19.93
C ILE A 239 19.58 -42.08 19.75
N GLU A 240 18.90 -42.39 20.86
CA GLU A 240 17.45 -42.55 20.91
C GLU A 240 16.82 -41.19 21.23
N THR A 241 15.77 -40.81 20.49
CA THR A 241 15.26 -39.42 20.50
C THR A 241 14.67 -39.01 21.84
N ARG A 242 14.08 -39.96 22.58
CA ARG A 242 13.49 -39.70 23.89
C ARG A 242 14.57 -39.57 24.97
N GLU A 243 15.59 -40.43 24.97
CA GLU A 243 16.78 -40.29 25.83
C GLU A 243 17.45 -38.92 25.67
N LEU A 244 17.51 -38.40 24.43
CA LEU A 244 18.04 -37.06 24.16
C LEU A 244 17.11 -35.95 24.66
N PHE A 245 15.80 -36.07 24.42
CA PHE A 245 14.82 -35.10 24.88
C PHE A 245 14.79 -35.00 26.41
N GLU A 246 14.95 -36.12 27.12
CA GLU A 246 15.07 -36.21 28.58
C GLU A 246 16.35 -35.55 29.14
N LYS A 247 17.28 -35.07 28.30
CA LYS A 247 18.41 -34.19 28.70
C LYS A 247 18.07 -32.70 28.62
N THR A 248 16.91 -32.33 28.08
CA THR A 248 16.49 -30.93 27.93
C THR A 248 15.55 -30.50 29.05
N ASN A 249 15.44 -29.19 29.23
CA ASN A 249 14.35 -28.57 30.01
C ASN A 249 13.14 -28.21 29.12
N ILE A 250 13.00 -28.79 27.93
CA ILE A 250 11.87 -28.53 27.03
C ILE A 250 10.60 -29.15 27.63
N HIS A 251 9.51 -28.39 27.68
CA HIS A 251 8.25 -28.89 28.19
C HIS A 251 7.70 -29.99 27.27
N LYS A 252 7.29 -31.12 27.86
CA LYS A 252 6.88 -32.38 27.18
C LYS A 252 5.89 -32.24 26.01
N ARG A 253 5.09 -31.17 25.95
CA ARG A 253 4.17 -30.89 24.83
C ARG A 253 4.90 -30.65 23.50
N TYR A 254 6.11 -30.07 23.57
CA TYR A 254 6.94 -29.78 22.41
C TYR A 254 7.80 -30.98 21.95
N TYR A 255 7.53 -32.19 22.43
CA TYR A 255 8.24 -33.39 21.98
C TYR A 255 8.08 -33.62 20.46
N MET A 256 6.88 -33.41 19.92
CA MET A 256 6.63 -33.53 18.47
C MET A 256 7.42 -32.50 17.66
N LEU A 257 7.43 -31.24 18.11
CA LEU A 257 8.26 -30.18 17.52
C LEU A 257 9.76 -30.53 17.58
N PHE A 258 10.24 -31.10 18.69
CA PHE A 258 11.62 -31.56 18.82
C PHE A 258 11.95 -32.68 17.82
N GLN A 259 11.05 -33.66 17.63
CA GLN A 259 11.21 -34.68 16.60
C GLN A 259 11.18 -34.07 15.18
N ALA A 260 10.35 -33.04 14.93
CA ALA A 260 10.29 -32.36 13.64
C ALA A 260 11.58 -31.58 13.34
N MET A 261 12.17 -30.89 14.32
CA MET A 261 13.49 -30.27 14.18
C MET A 261 14.57 -31.31 13.81
N LEU A 262 14.58 -32.48 14.46
CA LEU A 262 15.48 -33.58 14.11
C LEU A 262 15.21 -34.15 12.70
N LYS A 263 13.94 -34.28 12.27
CA LYS A 263 13.57 -34.68 10.89
C LYS A 263 14.16 -33.73 9.85
N HIS A 264 14.21 -32.43 10.13
CA HIS A 264 14.88 -31.46 9.25
C HIS A 264 16.41 -31.61 9.25
N LEU A 265 17.06 -31.81 10.41
CA LEU A 265 18.49 -32.15 10.44
C LEU A 265 18.79 -33.41 9.62
N ALA A 266 17.87 -34.39 9.61
CA ALA A 266 18.02 -35.61 8.82
C ALA A 266 17.89 -35.36 7.30
N LYS A 267 16.93 -34.54 6.87
CA LYS A 267 16.74 -34.13 5.47
C LYS A 267 18.02 -33.50 4.87
N HIS A 268 18.79 -32.80 5.70
CA HIS A 268 20.04 -32.13 5.30
C HIS A 268 21.32 -32.91 5.68
N ASN A 269 21.20 -34.22 5.93
CA ASN A 269 22.31 -35.16 6.21
C ASN A 269 23.18 -34.86 7.45
N ILE A 270 22.76 -33.94 8.33
CA ILE A 270 23.41 -33.64 9.63
C ILE A 270 23.29 -34.87 10.55
N ILE A 271 22.14 -35.56 10.50
CA ILE A 271 21.91 -36.85 11.16
C ILE A 271 21.38 -37.89 10.17
N GLU A 272 21.56 -39.17 10.47
CA GLU A 272 21.01 -40.29 9.71
C GLU A 272 20.01 -41.08 10.57
N CYS A 273 18.74 -41.08 10.17
CA CYS A 273 17.70 -41.84 10.87
C CYS A 273 17.94 -43.36 10.77
N ARG A 274 17.96 -44.05 11.92
CA ARG A 274 17.97 -45.51 12.04
C ARG A 274 16.57 -46.08 12.19
N LYS A 275 15.71 -45.40 12.95
CA LYS A 275 14.29 -45.71 13.12
C LYS A 275 13.47 -44.43 13.05
N THR A 276 12.29 -44.52 12.43
CA THR A 276 11.34 -43.41 12.30
C THR A 276 9.93 -43.86 12.64
N ILE A 277 9.08 -42.89 12.95
CA ILE A 277 7.62 -43.00 13.03
C ILE A 277 6.99 -41.95 12.12
N LEU A 278 5.67 -42.07 11.88
CA LEU A 278 4.85 -41.05 11.20
C LEU A 278 5.53 -40.42 9.96
N ASN A 279 5.93 -41.27 9.02
CA ASN A 279 6.55 -40.88 7.75
C ASN A 279 7.80 -39.97 7.87
N GLY A 280 8.66 -40.22 8.86
CA GLY A 280 10.02 -39.68 8.89
C GLY A 280 10.46 -38.99 10.18
N LEU A 281 9.62 -38.91 11.22
CA LEU A 281 10.03 -38.41 12.53
C LEU A 281 11.01 -39.39 13.21
N PRO A 282 12.26 -39.01 13.53
CA PRO A 282 13.24 -39.93 14.09
C PRO A 282 12.91 -40.37 15.52
N THR A 283 13.02 -41.67 15.77
CA THR A 283 13.06 -42.26 17.12
C THR A 283 14.45 -42.77 17.49
N GLU A 284 15.29 -43.09 16.51
CA GLU A 284 16.69 -43.43 16.69
C GLU A 284 17.49 -42.89 15.49
N PHE A 285 18.64 -42.28 15.72
CA PHE A 285 19.48 -41.71 14.66
C PHE A 285 20.97 -41.78 15.00
N VAL A 286 21.83 -41.60 14.00
CA VAL A 286 23.28 -41.45 14.14
C VAL A 286 23.67 -40.04 13.72
N VAL A 287 24.48 -39.35 14.53
CA VAL A 287 25.03 -38.04 14.13
C VAL A 287 26.08 -38.25 13.04
N ARG A 288 25.92 -37.57 11.89
CA ARG A 288 26.82 -37.69 10.73
C ARG A 288 27.76 -36.52 10.63
N ASP A 289 27.21 -35.32 10.65
CA ASP A 289 27.94 -34.06 10.73
C ASP A 289 27.25 -33.17 11.74
N PHE A 290 27.98 -32.75 12.77
CA PHE A 290 27.54 -31.71 13.71
C PHE A 290 28.76 -30.83 14.03
N ASN A 291 29.50 -30.47 12.98
CA ASN A 291 30.76 -29.76 13.12
C ASN A 291 30.55 -28.33 13.62
N VAL A 292 31.50 -27.85 14.43
CA VAL A 292 31.34 -26.59 15.19
C VAL A 292 31.81 -25.36 14.39
N GLU A 293 32.50 -25.56 13.27
CA GLU A 293 33.08 -24.48 12.46
C GLU A 293 32.07 -23.88 11.46
N THR A 294 31.14 -24.68 10.93
CA THR A 294 29.97 -24.19 10.17
C THR A 294 28.91 -23.55 11.08
N LEU A 295 29.00 -23.69 12.40
CA LEU A 295 28.20 -22.97 13.40
C LEU A 295 28.74 -21.55 13.71
N SER A 296 29.63 -21.03 12.87
CA SER A 296 30.10 -19.63 12.94
C SER A 296 29.14 -18.65 12.26
N GLU A 297 28.19 -19.15 11.46
CA GLU A 297 27.25 -18.32 10.72
C GLU A 297 26.20 -17.66 11.64
N ASN A 298 26.06 -16.35 11.48
CA ASN A 298 25.09 -15.56 12.23
C ASN A 298 23.72 -15.63 11.53
N PRO A 299 22.64 -16.09 12.21
CA PRO A 299 21.32 -16.14 11.60
C PRO A 299 20.80 -14.75 11.19
N HIS A 300 21.27 -13.66 11.82
CA HIS A 300 20.94 -12.30 11.38
C HIS A 300 21.55 -11.96 10.01
N GLU A 301 22.77 -12.42 9.72
CA GLU A 301 23.46 -12.14 8.46
C GLU A 301 22.83 -12.93 7.29
N ILE A 302 22.48 -14.20 7.51
CA ILE A 302 21.76 -15.02 6.52
C ILE A 302 20.38 -14.40 6.23
N ALA A 303 19.66 -13.97 7.28
CA ALA A 303 18.39 -13.29 7.13
C ALA A 303 18.53 -11.95 6.39
N GLU A 304 19.53 -11.13 6.71
CA GLU A 304 19.77 -9.84 6.06
C GLU A 304 20.14 -10.00 4.58
N TYR A 305 20.98 -10.98 4.25
CA TYR A 305 21.27 -11.37 2.86
C TYR A 305 19.98 -11.79 2.14
N GLY A 306 19.20 -12.71 2.74
CA GLY A 306 17.95 -13.19 2.16
C GLY A 306 16.92 -12.09 1.93
N MET A 307 16.77 -11.15 2.87
CA MET A 307 15.89 -9.98 2.74
C MET A 307 16.32 -9.01 1.62
N LYS A 308 17.63 -8.84 1.40
CA LYS A 308 18.17 -7.97 0.34
C LYS A 308 18.05 -8.60 -1.05
N ARG A 309 18.41 -9.89 -1.17
CA ARG A 309 18.45 -10.66 -2.43
C ARG A 309 17.05 -11.08 -2.89
N PHE A 310 16.21 -11.59 -1.99
CA PHE A 310 14.88 -12.13 -2.30
C PHE A 310 13.80 -11.21 -1.72
N ARG A 311 13.66 -9.99 -2.26
CA ARG A 311 12.79 -8.94 -1.71
C ARG A 311 11.33 -9.40 -1.51
N ALA A 312 10.77 -10.19 -2.43
CA ALA A 312 9.43 -10.76 -2.32
C ALA A 312 9.25 -11.73 -1.13
N TYR A 313 10.36 -12.30 -0.63
CA TYR A 313 10.43 -13.28 0.46
C TYR A 313 10.98 -12.66 1.76
N ALA A 314 11.29 -11.36 1.80
CA ALA A 314 11.94 -10.72 2.94
C ALA A 314 11.21 -10.93 4.28
N LYS A 315 9.87 -10.94 4.27
CA LYS A 315 9.04 -11.19 5.44
C LYS A 315 9.17 -12.61 6.02
N CYS A 316 9.57 -13.60 5.21
CA CYS A 316 9.87 -14.96 5.67
C CYS A 316 11.07 -14.95 6.62
N PHE A 317 12.16 -14.32 6.17
CA PHE A 317 13.42 -14.19 6.91
C PHE A 317 13.22 -13.39 8.22
N GLU A 318 12.52 -12.26 8.14
CA GLU A 318 12.19 -11.42 9.30
C GLU A 318 11.39 -12.19 10.37
N ARG A 319 10.33 -12.91 9.96
CA ARG A 319 9.46 -13.66 10.88
C ARG A 319 10.17 -14.86 11.50
N LEU A 320 10.97 -15.59 10.72
CA LEU A 320 11.74 -16.73 11.20
C LEU A 320 12.81 -16.29 12.23
N LEU A 321 13.52 -15.20 11.93
CA LEU A 321 14.50 -14.59 12.83
C LEU A 321 13.87 -14.03 14.11
N TYR A 322 12.66 -13.48 14.03
CA TYR A 322 11.90 -13.04 15.20
C TYR A 322 11.51 -14.22 16.10
N CYS A 323 10.92 -15.28 15.55
CA CYS A 323 10.54 -16.47 16.32
C CYS A 323 11.76 -17.15 16.98
N ALA A 324 12.92 -17.16 16.31
CA ALA A 324 14.16 -17.71 16.84
C ALA A 324 14.57 -17.09 18.18
N GLN A 325 14.37 -15.77 18.36
CA GLN A 325 14.76 -15.04 19.59
C GLN A 325 14.00 -15.52 20.84
N TYR A 326 12.80 -16.09 20.67
CA TYR A 326 11.95 -16.55 21.77
C TYR A 326 11.81 -18.08 21.83
N LEU A 327 12.41 -18.81 20.89
CA LEU A 327 12.26 -20.26 20.74
C LEU A 327 12.57 -21.00 22.05
N LYS A 328 13.64 -20.62 22.74
CA LYS A 328 14.01 -21.20 24.04
C LYS A 328 12.99 -20.93 25.14
N ASP A 329 12.50 -19.70 25.27
CA ASP A 329 11.54 -19.34 26.31
C ASP A 329 10.15 -19.93 26.08
N VAL A 330 9.72 -20.07 24.81
CA VAL A 330 8.50 -20.79 24.46
C VAL A 330 8.62 -22.28 24.79
N LEU A 331 9.70 -22.94 24.34
CA LEU A 331 9.86 -24.40 24.51
C LEU A 331 10.09 -24.80 25.98
N THR A 332 10.70 -23.93 26.79
CA THR A 332 10.80 -24.11 28.25
C THR A 332 9.55 -23.65 29.02
N SER A 333 8.56 -23.07 28.32
CA SER A 333 7.31 -22.52 28.87
C SER A 333 7.49 -21.32 29.81
N ASN A 334 8.58 -20.57 29.67
CA ASN A 334 8.74 -19.22 30.22
C ASN A 334 7.85 -18.18 29.51
N MET A 335 7.51 -18.42 28.24
CA MET A 335 6.71 -17.54 27.41
C MET A 335 5.59 -18.29 26.68
N ASN A 336 4.49 -17.61 26.36
CA ASN A 336 3.39 -18.18 25.60
C ASN A 336 3.66 -18.04 24.09
N ALA A 337 3.62 -19.15 23.35
CA ALA A 337 3.79 -19.17 21.89
C ALA A 337 2.87 -18.19 21.15
N LEU A 338 1.63 -18.03 21.61
CA LEU A 338 0.65 -17.12 21.02
C LEU A 338 1.03 -15.64 21.24
N GLU A 339 1.70 -15.30 22.33
CA GLU A 339 2.15 -13.92 22.59
C GLU A 339 3.38 -13.54 21.75
N VAL A 340 4.18 -14.53 21.33
CA VAL A 340 5.26 -14.35 20.35
C VAL A 340 4.66 -14.26 18.93
N LEU A 341 3.81 -15.21 18.54
CA LEU A 341 3.25 -15.23 17.20
C LEU A 341 2.26 -14.08 16.94
N MET A 342 1.59 -13.56 17.99
CA MET A 342 0.56 -12.52 17.92
C MET A 342 0.76 -11.46 19.02
N PRO A 343 1.75 -10.56 18.88
CA PRO A 343 2.06 -9.56 19.89
C PRO A 343 0.91 -8.54 20.05
N LYS A 344 0.57 -8.23 21.30
CA LYS A 344 -0.67 -7.51 21.69
C LYS A 344 -0.81 -6.07 21.16
N GLU A 345 0.24 -5.46 20.63
CA GLU A 345 0.30 -4.02 20.35
C GLU A 345 0.20 -3.62 18.87
N ASP A 346 0.29 -4.56 17.92
CA ASP A 346 0.51 -4.26 16.48
C ASP A 346 -0.66 -4.73 15.57
N VAL A 347 -1.88 -4.33 15.95
CA VAL A 347 -3.14 -4.72 15.30
C VAL A 347 -3.26 -4.33 13.82
N GLU A 348 -2.52 -3.32 13.36
CA GLU A 348 -2.52 -2.90 11.94
C GLU A 348 -1.43 -3.56 11.09
N THR A 349 -0.38 -4.12 11.69
CA THR A 349 0.72 -4.79 10.96
C THR A 349 0.52 -6.30 10.86
N ASP A 350 -0.26 -6.93 11.75
CA ASP A 350 -0.50 -8.38 11.73
C ASP A 350 -1.07 -8.90 10.40
N ALA A 351 -1.90 -8.11 9.71
CA ALA A 351 -2.38 -8.43 8.35
C ALA A 351 -1.27 -8.46 7.28
N VAL A 352 -0.05 -8.00 7.61
CA VAL A 352 1.17 -8.01 6.79
C VAL A 352 2.18 -9.05 7.33
N HIS A 353 2.01 -9.56 8.56
CA HIS A 353 2.93 -10.50 9.21
C HIS A 353 2.42 -11.95 9.28
N GLN A 354 1.13 -12.22 9.05
CA GLN A 354 0.55 -13.55 9.34
C GLN A 354 0.74 -14.64 8.28
N ASP A 355 1.10 -14.33 7.03
CA ASP A 355 1.05 -15.35 5.94
C ASP A 355 2.19 -15.33 4.91
N ASN A 356 3.21 -14.50 5.12
CA ASN A 356 4.34 -14.35 4.20
C ASN A 356 5.45 -15.40 4.45
N PHE A 357 5.12 -16.69 4.27
CA PHE A 357 6.11 -17.78 4.18
C PHE A 357 6.14 -18.38 2.78
N GLY A 358 7.20 -18.12 2.02
CA GLY A 358 7.56 -18.89 0.83
C GLY A 358 6.60 -18.85 -0.37
N ASP A 359 5.52 -18.06 -0.34
CA ASP A 359 4.46 -18.14 -1.36
C ASP A 359 3.82 -16.78 -1.73
N PRO A 360 4.55 -15.90 -2.46
CA PRO A 360 4.02 -14.62 -2.93
C PRO A 360 2.89 -14.77 -3.97
N LEU A 361 2.93 -15.84 -4.77
CA LEU A 361 1.90 -16.11 -5.78
C LEU A 361 0.60 -16.60 -5.13
N GLY A 362 0.71 -17.49 -4.13
CA GLY A 362 -0.41 -17.94 -3.31
C GLY A 362 -1.08 -16.80 -2.54
N GLU A 363 -0.37 -15.72 -2.18
CA GLU A 363 -0.99 -14.51 -1.64
C GLU A 363 -1.91 -13.80 -2.65
N ILE A 364 -1.49 -13.74 -3.92
CA ILE A 364 -2.32 -13.18 -4.99
C ILE A 364 -3.55 -14.08 -5.19
N TYR A 365 -3.36 -15.40 -5.26
CA TYR A 365 -4.46 -16.37 -5.29
C TYR A 365 -5.42 -16.21 -4.12
N MET A 366 -4.94 -16.17 -2.87
CA MET A 366 -5.76 -16.04 -1.66
C MET A 366 -6.65 -14.77 -1.70
N LYS A 367 -6.09 -13.63 -2.11
CA LYS A 367 -6.85 -12.37 -2.29
C LYS A 367 -7.92 -12.50 -3.38
N LYS A 368 -7.57 -13.14 -4.50
CA LYS A 368 -8.50 -13.40 -5.62
C LYS A 368 -9.60 -14.40 -5.24
N PHE A 369 -9.28 -15.45 -4.47
CA PHE A 369 -10.24 -16.43 -3.94
C PHE A 369 -11.25 -15.78 -3.00
N ILE A 370 -10.80 -14.98 -2.01
CA ILE A 370 -11.68 -14.24 -1.11
C ILE A 370 -12.62 -13.30 -1.89
N HIS A 371 -12.12 -12.65 -2.95
CA HIS A 371 -12.93 -11.79 -3.81
C HIS A 371 -13.92 -12.57 -4.70
N ALA A 372 -13.58 -13.78 -5.15
CA ALA A 372 -14.50 -14.66 -5.86
C ALA A 372 -15.62 -15.15 -4.94
N ILE A 373 -15.30 -15.54 -3.70
CA ILE A 373 -16.27 -15.91 -2.66
C ILE A 373 -17.21 -14.73 -2.34
N GLU A 374 -16.67 -13.52 -2.17
CA GLU A 374 -17.47 -12.29 -1.98
C GLU A 374 -18.50 -12.08 -3.12
N LYS A 375 -18.04 -12.23 -4.37
CA LYS A 375 -18.90 -12.10 -5.56
C LYS A 375 -19.94 -13.21 -5.65
N TYR A 376 -19.59 -14.43 -5.28
CA TYR A 376 -20.51 -15.57 -5.28
C TYR A 376 -21.63 -15.39 -4.24
N ILE A 377 -21.30 -14.97 -3.02
CA ILE A 377 -22.28 -14.66 -1.97
C ILE A 377 -23.25 -13.55 -2.44
N LYS A 378 -22.72 -12.47 -3.03
CA LYS A 378 -23.53 -11.39 -3.61
C LYS A 378 -24.42 -11.86 -4.76
N TYR A 379 -23.95 -12.81 -5.57
CA TYR A 379 -24.75 -13.42 -6.63
C TYR A 379 -25.89 -14.27 -6.04
N LEU A 380 -25.61 -15.12 -5.05
CA LEU A 380 -26.65 -15.87 -4.34
C LEU A 380 -27.73 -14.94 -3.76
N ALA A 381 -27.33 -13.87 -3.06
CA ALA A 381 -28.26 -12.93 -2.44
C ALA A 381 -29.08 -12.09 -3.46
N LYS A 382 -28.62 -11.98 -4.72
CA LYS A 382 -29.36 -11.28 -5.78
C LYS A 382 -30.51 -12.11 -6.36
N TYR A 383 -30.40 -13.44 -6.30
CA TYR A 383 -31.32 -14.38 -6.98
C TYR A 383 -32.00 -15.38 -6.02
N SER A 384 -31.72 -15.30 -4.72
CA SER A 384 -32.45 -16.00 -3.67
C SER A 384 -33.71 -15.25 -3.28
N GLU A 385 -34.79 -15.98 -2.97
CA GLU A 385 -35.97 -15.44 -2.30
C GLU A 385 -35.84 -15.58 -0.74
N ASN A 386 -34.78 -16.24 -0.27
CA ASN A 386 -34.48 -16.51 1.15
C ASN A 386 -33.16 -15.86 1.60
N THR A 387 -33.02 -15.61 2.91
CA THR A 387 -31.76 -15.16 3.54
C THR A 387 -30.60 -16.11 3.23
N VAL A 388 -29.53 -15.59 2.63
CA VAL A 388 -28.28 -16.31 2.37
C VAL A 388 -27.42 -16.29 3.64
N ARG A 389 -27.16 -17.47 4.20
CA ARG A 389 -26.36 -17.60 5.44
C ARG A 389 -24.92 -17.99 5.12
N VAL A 390 -23.98 -17.16 5.55
CA VAL A 390 -22.54 -17.37 5.44
C VAL A 390 -21.97 -17.74 6.81
N PHE A 391 -21.16 -18.79 6.88
CA PHE A 391 -20.58 -19.33 8.11
C PHE A 391 -19.05 -19.37 8.00
N GLU A 392 -18.39 -18.42 8.65
CA GLU A 392 -16.93 -18.36 8.76
C GLU A 392 -16.50 -19.20 9.97
N VAL A 393 -15.76 -20.27 9.71
CA VAL A 393 -15.26 -21.24 10.70
C VAL A 393 -13.79 -20.97 10.95
N GLY A 394 -13.40 -20.82 12.22
CA GLY A 394 -12.02 -20.49 12.58
C GLY A 394 -11.60 -19.09 12.17
N ALA A 395 -12.52 -18.12 12.27
CA ALA A 395 -12.32 -16.77 11.78
C ALA A 395 -11.12 -16.05 12.45
N GLY A 396 -10.68 -16.48 13.64
CA GLY A 396 -9.45 -16.01 14.29
C GLY A 396 -9.41 -14.49 14.47
N MET A 397 -8.47 -13.83 13.80
CA MET A 397 -8.33 -12.36 13.82
C MET A 397 -9.37 -11.62 12.95
N GLY A 398 -10.16 -12.35 12.16
CA GLY A 398 -11.17 -11.81 11.25
C GLY A 398 -10.59 -11.33 9.93
N ASN A 399 -9.53 -11.97 9.43
CA ASN A 399 -8.82 -11.55 8.22
C ASN A 399 -9.73 -11.62 6.97
N VAL A 400 -10.60 -12.64 6.86
CA VAL A 400 -11.62 -12.71 5.81
C VAL A 400 -12.82 -11.82 6.17
N THR A 401 -13.29 -11.89 7.43
CA THR A 401 -14.38 -11.04 7.96
C THR A 401 -14.21 -9.56 7.60
N GLN A 402 -13.04 -8.97 7.88
CA GLN A 402 -12.73 -7.56 7.65
C GLN A 402 -12.78 -7.19 6.16
N GLN A 403 -12.42 -8.13 5.28
CA GLN A 403 -12.41 -7.91 3.83
C GLN A 403 -13.80 -8.00 3.21
N ILE A 404 -14.70 -8.87 3.70
CA ILE A 404 -15.99 -9.14 3.04
C ILE A 404 -17.22 -8.73 3.86
N ALA A 405 -17.25 -8.93 5.18
CA ALA A 405 -18.45 -8.68 5.98
C ALA A 405 -18.96 -7.22 5.89
N PRO A 406 -18.13 -6.16 5.94
CA PRO A 406 -18.60 -4.77 5.75
C PRO A 406 -19.25 -4.52 4.39
N LYS A 407 -18.82 -5.23 3.34
CA LYS A 407 -19.36 -5.11 1.98
C LYS A 407 -20.66 -5.90 1.80
N LEU A 408 -20.79 -7.03 2.51
CA LEU A 408 -21.99 -7.86 2.52
C LEU A 408 -23.08 -7.27 3.43
N ALA A 409 -22.71 -6.49 4.44
CA ALA A 409 -23.62 -5.77 5.34
C ALA A 409 -24.49 -4.69 4.67
N LYS A 410 -24.21 -4.35 3.41
CA LYS A 410 -25.06 -3.48 2.57
C LYS A 410 -26.23 -4.23 1.92
N ILE A 411 -26.41 -5.53 2.20
CA ILE A 411 -27.44 -6.39 1.60
C ILE A 411 -28.20 -7.11 2.72
N ASP A 412 -29.44 -6.68 3.00
CA ASP A 412 -30.26 -7.16 4.12
C ASP A 412 -30.57 -8.67 4.05
N GLN A 413 -30.51 -9.27 2.86
CA GLN A 413 -30.72 -10.70 2.64
C GLN A 413 -29.52 -11.58 3.05
N ILE A 414 -28.40 -11.01 3.50
CA ILE A 414 -27.22 -11.77 3.92
C ILE A 414 -27.14 -11.79 5.45
N GLU A 415 -27.00 -12.97 6.03
CA GLU A 415 -26.63 -13.16 7.44
C GLU A 415 -25.22 -13.76 7.51
N TYR A 416 -24.28 -13.06 8.16
CA TYR A 416 -22.88 -13.48 8.24
C TYR A 416 -22.53 -13.93 9.65
N TRP A 417 -22.05 -15.16 9.82
CA TRP A 417 -21.66 -15.73 11.10
C TRP A 417 -20.14 -15.81 11.20
N PHE A 418 -19.55 -14.99 12.06
CA PHE A 418 -18.17 -15.13 12.52
C PHE A 418 -18.13 -16.17 13.64
N THR A 419 -17.29 -17.19 13.52
CA THR A 419 -17.09 -18.17 14.58
C THR A 419 -15.63 -18.61 14.76
N ASP A 420 -15.24 -18.89 16.00
CA ASP A 420 -13.96 -19.49 16.37
C ASP A 420 -14.15 -20.42 17.58
N ALA A 421 -13.28 -21.43 17.73
CA ALA A 421 -13.32 -22.33 18.89
C ALA A 421 -12.85 -21.64 20.18
N ARG A 422 -12.02 -20.59 20.06
CA ARG A 422 -11.44 -19.83 21.16
C ARG A 422 -12.31 -18.60 21.47
N THR A 423 -12.69 -18.47 22.74
CA THR A 423 -13.61 -17.40 23.20
C THR A 423 -12.97 -16.01 23.10
N GLU A 424 -11.64 -15.94 23.14
CA GLU A 424 -10.80 -14.77 23.01
C GLU A 424 -11.02 -14.07 21.67
N PHE A 425 -10.99 -14.81 20.56
CA PHE A 425 -11.19 -14.28 19.21
C PHE A 425 -12.62 -13.78 19.00
N VAL A 426 -13.63 -14.54 19.46
CA VAL A 426 -15.03 -14.10 19.41
C VAL A 426 -15.25 -12.82 20.24
N ASN A 427 -14.61 -12.70 21.41
CA ASN A 427 -14.70 -11.50 22.26
C ASN A 427 -13.91 -10.30 21.69
N ARG A 428 -12.84 -10.54 20.93
CA ARG A 428 -12.14 -9.52 20.14
C ARG A 428 -13.01 -9.02 19.00
N ALA A 429 -13.58 -9.93 18.20
CA ALA A 429 -14.46 -9.62 17.08
C ALA A 429 -15.70 -8.82 17.50
N LYS A 430 -16.28 -9.13 18.68
CA LYS A 430 -17.34 -8.31 19.32
C LYS A 430 -16.96 -6.84 19.54
N LYS A 431 -15.69 -6.51 19.72
CA LYS A 431 -15.21 -5.13 19.86
C LYS A 431 -14.86 -4.51 18.49
N GLN A 432 -14.24 -5.30 17.62
CA GLN A 432 -13.71 -4.86 16.33
C GLN A 432 -14.80 -4.60 15.27
N PHE A 433 -15.88 -5.39 15.27
CA PHE A 433 -16.90 -5.38 14.22
C PHE A 433 -18.28 -4.91 14.70
N THR A 434 -18.33 -4.06 15.75
CA THR A 434 -19.57 -3.54 16.37
C THR A 434 -20.52 -2.82 15.42
N SER A 435 -20.01 -2.25 14.32
CA SER A 435 -20.80 -1.53 13.31
C SER A 435 -21.50 -2.41 12.28
N ILE A 436 -21.18 -3.71 12.21
CA ILE A 436 -21.67 -4.63 11.17
C ILE A 436 -23.02 -5.24 11.60
N ARG A 437 -24.13 -4.66 11.12
CA ARG A 437 -25.49 -4.97 11.60
C ARG A 437 -25.96 -6.42 11.40
N ASN A 438 -25.53 -7.09 10.33
CA ASN A 438 -25.92 -8.45 9.98
C ASN A 438 -24.89 -9.52 10.43
N LEU A 439 -23.94 -9.15 11.29
CA LEU A 439 -22.94 -10.04 11.84
C LEU A 439 -23.46 -10.79 13.08
N LYS A 440 -23.34 -12.11 13.07
CA LYS A 440 -23.52 -13.00 14.22
C LYS A 440 -22.15 -13.44 14.72
N LEU A 441 -21.98 -13.50 16.04
CA LEU A 441 -20.71 -13.82 16.70
C LEU A 441 -20.94 -14.97 17.68
N ARG A 442 -20.32 -16.12 17.44
CA ARG A 442 -20.53 -17.35 18.24
C ARG A 442 -19.23 -18.13 18.42
N VAL A 443 -19.09 -18.81 19.56
CA VAL A 443 -18.04 -19.83 19.75
C VAL A 443 -18.49 -21.10 19.02
N PHE A 444 -17.60 -21.69 18.22
CA PHE A 444 -17.88 -22.90 17.44
C PHE A 444 -16.64 -23.77 17.34
N ASP A 445 -16.78 -25.02 17.75
CA ASP A 445 -15.75 -26.07 17.68
C ASP A 445 -16.07 -26.99 16.51
N ALA A 446 -15.29 -26.89 15.43
CA ALA A 446 -15.52 -27.66 14.21
C ALA A 446 -15.29 -29.18 14.38
N THR A 447 -14.70 -29.63 15.49
CA THR A 447 -14.54 -31.06 15.80
C THR A 447 -15.86 -31.73 16.20
N LYS A 448 -16.90 -30.95 16.53
CA LYS A 448 -18.26 -31.41 16.84
C LYS A 448 -19.24 -30.96 15.77
N SER A 449 -20.40 -31.63 15.67
CA SER A 449 -21.46 -31.15 14.76
C SER A 449 -22.02 -29.80 15.22
N ALA A 450 -22.65 -29.08 14.28
CA ALA A 450 -23.37 -27.84 14.58
C ALA A 450 -24.58 -28.09 15.49
N GLU A 451 -25.26 -29.23 15.34
CA GLU A 451 -26.45 -29.62 16.09
C GLU A 451 -26.11 -29.88 17.58
N GLU A 452 -25.02 -30.60 17.88
CA GLU A 452 -24.48 -30.78 19.25
C GLU A 452 -24.19 -29.44 19.96
N GLN A 453 -23.90 -28.40 19.20
CA GLN A 453 -23.58 -27.06 19.70
C GLN A 453 -24.79 -26.12 19.70
N GLY A 454 -26.00 -26.62 19.44
CA GLY A 454 -27.24 -25.85 19.42
C GLY A 454 -27.36 -24.91 18.21
N ILE A 455 -26.88 -25.34 17.05
CA ILE A 455 -27.04 -24.66 15.75
C ILE A 455 -27.84 -25.61 14.83
N GLU A 456 -29.15 -25.44 14.83
CA GLU A 456 -30.07 -26.19 13.95
C GLU A 456 -30.12 -25.62 12.51
N LEU A 457 -29.63 -24.38 12.33
CA LEU A 457 -29.60 -23.71 11.04
C LEU A 457 -28.61 -24.38 10.08
N LYS A 458 -29.01 -24.46 8.80
CA LYS A 458 -28.14 -24.87 7.69
C LYS A 458 -27.68 -23.66 6.88
N PHE A 459 -26.46 -23.73 6.35
CA PHE A 459 -25.76 -22.61 5.71
C PHE A 459 -25.66 -22.79 4.19
N ASP A 460 -25.70 -21.67 3.47
CA ASP A 460 -25.53 -21.62 2.01
C ASP A 460 -24.05 -21.60 1.62
N VAL A 461 -23.23 -20.94 2.43
CA VAL A 461 -21.79 -20.81 2.22
C VAL A 461 -21.08 -21.05 3.54
N ILE A 462 -20.18 -22.03 3.59
CA ILE A 462 -19.21 -22.18 4.67
C ILE A 462 -17.84 -21.73 4.15
N ILE A 463 -17.13 -20.94 4.93
CA ILE A 463 -15.78 -20.48 4.66
C ILE A 463 -14.88 -20.98 5.79
N ALA A 464 -13.88 -21.79 5.47
CA ALA A 464 -12.85 -22.24 6.40
C ALA A 464 -11.49 -21.84 5.81
N VAL A 465 -10.74 -20.99 6.51
CA VAL A 465 -9.41 -20.55 6.07
C VAL A 465 -8.42 -20.91 7.16
N LYS A 466 -7.46 -21.80 6.85
CA LYS A 466 -6.33 -22.17 7.70
C LYS A 466 -6.76 -22.56 9.12
N VAL A 467 -7.67 -23.53 9.21
CA VAL A 467 -8.29 -23.97 10.47
C VAL A 467 -8.47 -25.48 10.53
N ILE A 468 -8.76 -26.15 9.40
CA ILE A 468 -9.15 -27.56 9.43
C ILE A 468 -7.91 -28.42 9.76
N HIS A 469 -6.71 -27.96 9.36
CA HIS A 469 -5.45 -28.58 9.76
C HIS A 469 -5.19 -28.55 11.29
N GLU A 470 -5.72 -27.58 12.04
CA GLU A 470 -5.59 -27.53 13.51
C GLU A 470 -6.44 -28.60 14.25
N THR A 471 -7.29 -29.36 13.53
CA THR A 471 -8.18 -30.37 14.14
C THR A 471 -7.54 -31.76 14.23
N GLU A 472 -8.01 -32.60 15.17
CA GLU A 472 -7.46 -33.96 15.35
C GLU A 472 -7.71 -34.89 14.14
N ASN A 473 -8.82 -34.71 13.43
CA ASN A 473 -9.23 -35.56 12.32
C ASN A 473 -9.95 -34.75 11.23
N ILE A 474 -9.31 -34.60 10.08
CA ILE A 474 -9.81 -33.83 8.94
C ILE A 474 -11.14 -34.39 8.44
N ARG A 475 -11.29 -35.72 8.30
CA ARG A 475 -12.55 -36.32 7.81
C ARG A 475 -13.73 -36.01 8.73
N GLN A 476 -13.54 -36.11 10.04
CA GLN A 476 -14.60 -35.82 11.00
C GLN A 476 -15.00 -34.35 10.95
N THR A 477 -14.03 -33.45 10.95
CA THR A 477 -14.27 -32.00 10.81
C THR A 477 -15.01 -31.68 9.50
N LEU A 478 -14.56 -32.23 8.37
CA LEU A 478 -15.24 -32.05 7.08
C LEU A 478 -16.65 -32.64 7.06
N SER A 479 -16.89 -33.78 7.73
CA SER A 479 -18.23 -34.36 7.88
C SER A 479 -19.16 -33.45 8.70
N ASN A 480 -18.66 -32.84 9.77
CA ASN A 480 -19.39 -31.85 10.58
C ASN A 480 -19.74 -30.58 9.78
N LEU A 481 -18.83 -30.11 8.91
CA LEU A 481 -19.10 -28.98 8.02
C LEU A 481 -20.07 -29.37 6.90
N TYR A 482 -19.93 -30.56 6.32
CA TYR A 482 -20.86 -31.11 5.32
C TYR A 482 -22.30 -31.21 5.86
N SER A 483 -22.49 -31.68 7.10
CA SER A 483 -23.81 -31.77 7.73
C SER A 483 -24.42 -30.39 8.07
N SER A 484 -23.59 -29.35 8.14
CA SER A 484 -24.00 -27.96 8.38
C SER A 484 -24.44 -27.21 7.11
N LEU A 485 -24.06 -27.69 5.91
CA LEU A 485 -24.52 -27.14 4.63
C LEU A 485 -25.97 -27.51 4.30
N ASN A 486 -26.71 -26.58 3.70
CA ASN A 486 -27.99 -26.89 3.03
C ASN A 486 -27.77 -27.67 1.70
N GLU A 487 -28.85 -28.15 1.06
CA GLU A 487 -28.77 -28.98 -0.17
C GLU A 487 -28.13 -28.27 -1.38
N SER A 488 -28.11 -26.94 -1.39
CA SER A 488 -27.43 -26.12 -2.39
C SER A 488 -26.12 -25.50 -1.89
N GLY A 489 -25.64 -25.93 -0.72
CA GLY A 489 -24.55 -25.28 -0.01
C GLY A 489 -23.18 -25.56 -0.61
N VAL A 490 -22.30 -24.55 -0.50
CA VAL A 490 -20.90 -24.64 -0.93
C VAL A 490 -19.97 -24.43 0.27
N LEU A 491 -19.01 -25.33 0.44
CA LEU A 491 -17.90 -25.22 1.39
C LEU A 491 -16.66 -24.77 0.63
N PHE A 492 -16.11 -23.62 1.03
CA PHE A 492 -14.82 -23.09 0.58
C PHE A 492 -13.78 -23.35 1.67
N ILE A 493 -12.69 -24.02 1.31
CA ILE A 493 -11.56 -24.32 2.19
C ILE A 493 -10.32 -23.69 1.57
N ILE A 494 -9.66 -22.76 2.28
CA ILE A 494 -8.34 -22.23 1.89
C ILE A 494 -7.32 -22.75 2.89
N GLU A 495 -6.37 -23.54 2.43
CA GLU A 495 -5.38 -24.21 3.29
C GLU A 495 -3.97 -24.14 2.67
N ASN A 496 -2.96 -24.17 3.55
CA ASN A 496 -1.58 -24.44 3.18
C ASN A 496 -1.42 -25.96 3.00
N THR A 497 -0.68 -26.38 1.99
CA THR A 497 -0.62 -27.80 1.55
C THR A 497 0.76 -28.42 1.65
N ARG A 498 1.81 -27.64 1.95
CA ARG A 498 3.20 -28.10 2.02
C ARG A 498 3.84 -27.74 3.36
N SER A 499 4.24 -28.78 4.11
CA SER A 499 5.07 -28.60 5.32
C SER A 499 6.49 -28.18 4.94
N ASN A 500 7.00 -27.13 5.58
CA ASN A 500 8.38 -26.67 5.42
C ASN A 500 9.01 -26.33 6.78
N ILE A 501 10.31 -26.07 6.77
CA ILE A 501 11.08 -25.82 8.00
C ILE A 501 10.73 -24.48 8.67
N CYS A 502 10.24 -23.50 7.91
CA CYS A 502 9.78 -22.23 8.46
C CYS A 502 8.53 -22.44 9.32
N TYR A 503 7.48 -23.08 8.78
CA TYR A 503 6.26 -23.44 9.54
C TYR A 503 6.57 -24.29 10.77
N THR A 504 7.58 -25.16 10.70
CA THR A 504 8.01 -25.96 11.85
C THR A 504 8.52 -25.07 13.00
N LEU A 505 9.25 -24.00 12.68
CA LEU A 505 9.84 -23.07 13.66
C LEU A 505 8.94 -21.88 14.01
N THR A 506 7.79 -21.73 13.35
CA THR A 506 6.80 -20.69 13.66
C THR A 506 5.51 -21.29 14.21
N ASP A 507 4.69 -21.91 13.38
CA ASP A 507 3.35 -22.37 13.75
C ASP A 507 3.40 -23.71 14.51
N GLY A 508 4.49 -24.47 14.32
CA GLY A 508 4.87 -25.59 15.18
C GLY A 508 5.11 -25.24 16.65
N LEU A 509 5.17 -23.95 17.02
CA LEU A 509 5.15 -23.49 18.42
C LEU A 509 3.76 -23.58 19.07
N LEU A 510 2.70 -23.72 18.27
CA LEU A 510 1.32 -23.86 18.75
C LEU A 510 1.02 -25.32 19.09
N ASP A 511 0.35 -25.53 20.23
CA ASP A 511 -0.06 -26.88 20.65
C ASP A 511 -1.04 -27.52 19.63
N SER A 512 -1.88 -26.72 18.96
CA SER A 512 -2.86 -27.18 17.96
C SER A 512 -2.24 -27.71 16.66
N TRP A 513 -1.02 -27.30 16.32
CA TRP A 513 -0.26 -27.86 15.19
C TRP A 513 -0.03 -29.37 15.34
N TRP A 514 0.00 -29.88 16.58
CA TRP A 514 0.32 -31.28 16.90
C TRP A 514 -0.89 -32.12 17.33
N TYR A 515 -2.11 -31.64 17.08
CA TYR A 515 -3.35 -32.33 17.46
C TYR A 515 -3.71 -33.51 16.54
N PHE A 516 -3.20 -33.57 15.31
CA PHE A 516 -3.58 -34.59 14.32
C PHE A 516 -3.39 -36.05 14.79
N ARG A 517 -4.38 -36.90 14.49
CA ARG A 517 -4.41 -38.35 14.80
C ARG A 517 -4.82 -39.23 13.61
N ASP A 518 -5.24 -38.61 12.52
CA ASP A 518 -5.60 -39.22 11.23
C ASP A 518 -4.36 -39.53 10.37
N TYR A 519 -3.46 -40.35 10.93
CA TYR A 519 -2.13 -40.63 10.37
C TYR A 519 -2.14 -41.37 9.02
N ASP A 520 -3.30 -41.86 8.57
CA ASP A 520 -3.49 -42.44 7.24
C ASP A 520 -3.67 -41.37 6.14
N ILE A 521 -4.09 -40.16 6.54
CA ILE A 521 -4.06 -38.94 5.70
C ILE A 521 -2.78 -38.17 5.98
N ARG A 522 -2.49 -37.87 7.25
CA ARG A 522 -1.48 -36.88 7.64
C ARG A 522 -0.18 -37.49 8.17
N SER A 523 0.92 -37.16 7.49
CA SER A 523 2.29 -37.40 7.93
C SER A 523 2.96 -36.17 8.57
N ASP A 524 2.24 -35.05 8.63
CA ASP A 524 2.64 -33.78 9.23
C ASP A 524 1.35 -33.01 9.58
N ALA A 525 1.46 -31.84 10.22
CA ALA A 525 0.28 -31.03 10.58
C ALA A 525 -0.53 -30.60 9.35
N LEU A 526 0.19 -30.12 8.33
CA LEU A 526 -0.33 -29.79 7.00
C LEU A 526 -0.45 -31.04 6.11
N CYS A 527 -1.32 -30.95 5.12
CA CYS A 527 -1.71 -32.08 4.28
C CYS A 527 -1.56 -31.72 2.80
N GLU A 528 -0.94 -32.61 2.02
CA GLU A 528 -0.74 -32.46 0.57
C GLU A 528 -2.08 -32.29 -0.16
N ALA A 529 -2.13 -31.45 -1.21
CA ALA A 529 -3.35 -31.14 -1.94
C ALA A 529 -4.10 -32.40 -2.45
N GLN A 530 -3.37 -33.42 -2.90
CA GLN A 530 -3.92 -34.69 -3.37
C GLN A 530 -4.59 -35.50 -2.24
N ARG A 531 -4.12 -35.35 -1.00
CA ARG A 531 -4.71 -36.01 0.18
C ARG A 531 -5.92 -35.24 0.69
N TRP A 532 -5.94 -33.91 0.57
CA TRP A 532 -7.16 -33.11 0.73
C TRP A 532 -8.23 -33.52 -0.28
N GLU A 533 -7.91 -33.55 -1.58
CA GLU A 533 -8.82 -33.99 -2.65
C GLU A 533 -9.39 -35.38 -2.37
N LYS A 534 -8.54 -36.33 -1.96
CA LYS A 534 -8.98 -37.67 -1.54
C LYS A 534 -9.96 -37.60 -0.36
N ALA A 535 -9.60 -36.94 0.74
CA ALA A 535 -10.45 -36.84 1.93
C ALA A 535 -11.79 -36.12 1.66
N LEU A 536 -11.82 -35.18 0.72
CA LEU A 536 -13.03 -34.50 0.28
C LEU A 536 -13.89 -35.37 -0.65
N SER A 537 -13.27 -36.19 -1.52
CA SER A 537 -13.96 -37.15 -2.39
C SER A 537 -14.57 -38.35 -1.65
N GLU A 538 -14.09 -38.64 -0.44
CA GLU A 538 -14.67 -39.65 0.46
C GLU A 538 -16.00 -39.18 1.10
N LEU A 539 -16.41 -37.93 0.89
CA LEU A 539 -17.68 -37.35 1.34
C LEU A 539 -18.69 -37.27 0.21
N ASN A 540 -19.98 -37.22 0.56
CA ASN A 540 -21.10 -37.17 -0.40
C ASN A 540 -21.30 -35.79 -1.06
N PHE A 541 -20.22 -35.12 -1.46
CA PHE A 541 -20.26 -33.95 -2.34
C PHE A 541 -20.47 -34.40 -3.80
N ASN A 542 -21.27 -33.63 -4.55
CA ASN A 542 -21.48 -33.88 -5.98
C ASN A 542 -20.39 -33.24 -6.84
N SER A 543 -19.63 -32.28 -6.31
CA SER A 543 -18.43 -31.74 -6.95
C SER A 543 -17.41 -31.29 -5.91
N VAL A 544 -16.15 -31.61 -6.19
CA VAL A 544 -14.96 -31.17 -5.46
C VAL A 544 -14.00 -30.60 -6.49
N LEU A 545 -13.70 -29.30 -6.40
CA LEU A 545 -12.75 -28.61 -7.25
C LEU A 545 -11.56 -28.16 -6.40
N SER A 546 -10.36 -28.13 -6.98
CA SER A 546 -9.15 -27.60 -6.36
C SER A 546 -8.49 -26.57 -7.28
N LEU A 547 -7.97 -25.50 -6.69
CA LEU A 547 -7.27 -24.42 -7.39
C LEU A 547 -5.94 -24.10 -6.70
N PRO A 548 -4.88 -23.76 -7.45
CA PRO A 548 -4.84 -23.62 -8.92
C PRO A 548 -4.93 -24.98 -9.65
N THR A 549 -5.37 -24.97 -10.92
CA THR A 549 -5.48 -26.19 -11.75
C THR A 549 -4.17 -26.51 -12.47
N ASN A 550 -3.46 -25.49 -12.98
CA ASN A 550 -2.22 -25.63 -13.73
C ASN A 550 -1.19 -26.43 -12.93
N LYS A 551 -0.68 -27.51 -13.54
CA LYS A 551 0.19 -28.48 -12.87
C LYS A 551 1.49 -27.87 -12.31
N ASP A 552 2.15 -27.00 -13.07
CA ASP A 552 3.48 -26.48 -12.72
C ASP A 552 3.39 -25.47 -11.56
N GLN A 553 2.35 -24.63 -11.58
CA GLN A 553 1.96 -23.76 -10.46
C GLN A 553 1.74 -24.55 -9.16
N ARG A 554 1.09 -25.72 -9.24
CA ARG A 554 0.84 -26.60 -8.09
C ARG A 554 2.11 -27.21 -7.47
N GLU A 555 3.27 -27.16 -8.15
CA GLU A 555 4.53 -27.64 -7.58
C GLU A 555 5.13 -26.64 -6.57
N TYR A 556 4.98 -25.33 -6.83
CA TYR A 556 5.64 -24.27 -6.05
C TYR A 556 4.71 -23.33 -5.25
N ILE A 557 3.39 -23.38 -5.44
CA ILE A 557 2.39 -22.67 -4.61
C ILE A 557 2.01 -23.52 -3.39
N ASP A 558 1.79 -22.88 -2.23
CA ASP A 558 1.37 -23.54 -0.98
C ASP A 558 -0.14 -23.36 -0.71
N LYS A 559 -0.69 -22.18 -1.02
CA LYS A 559 -2.07 -21.80 -0.72
C LYS A 559 -3.06 -22.29 -1.78
N PHE A 560 -3.82 -23.33 -1.43
CA PHE A 560 -4.86 -23.91 -2.28
C PHE A 560 -6.26 -23.46 -1.86
N LEU A 561 -7.17 -23.37 -2.83
CA LEU A 561 -8.62 -23.29 -2.59
C LEU A 561 -9.26 -24.61 -3.01
N PHE A 562 -9.95 -25.28 -2.07
CA PHE A 562 -10.86 -26.37 -2.35
C PHE A 562 -12.31 -25.87 -2.29
N VAL A 563 -13.11 -26.25 -3.28
CA VAL A 563 -14.52 -25.84 -3.42
C VAL A 563 -15.37 -27.09 -3.50
N CYS A 564 -16.20 -27.31 -2.49
CA CYS A 564 -17.00 -28.53 -2.33
C CYS A 564 -18.48 -28.19 -2.33
N SER A 565 -19.25 -28.84 -3.21
CA SER A 565 -20.64 -28.50 -3.49
C SER A 565 -21.54 -29.72 -3.43
N LYS A 566 -22.71 -29.58 -2.81
CA LYS A 566 -23.79 -30.60 -2.89
C LYS A 566 -24.55 -30.58 -4.22
N GLN A 567 -24.23 -29.64 -5.10
CA GLN A 567 -24.71 -29.58 -6.48
C GLN A 567 -23.57 -29.84 -7.46
N ASN A 568 -23.88 -30.40 -8.63
CA ASN A 568 -22.93 -30.49 -9.74
C ASN A 568 -22.49 -29.06 -10.13
N LEU A 569 -21.19 -28.79 -10.02
CA LEU A 569 -20.55 -27.60 -10.61
C LEU A 569 -20.13 -27.94 -12.04
N ALA A 570 -19.94 -26.92 -12.87
CA ALA A 570 -19.30 -27.14 -14.17
C ALA A 570 -17.81 -27.45 -13.94
N GLU A 571 -17.24 -28.32 -14.76
CA GLU A 571 -15.80 -28.55 -14.78
C GLU A 571 -15.08 -27.25 -15.14
N LEU A 572 -13.97 -26.97 -14.46
CA LEU A 572 -13.11 -25.83 -14.76
C LEU A 572 -12.29 -26.14 -16.01
N ARG A 573 -12.24 -25.21 -16.96
CA ARG A 573 -11.32 -25.31 -18.10
C ARG A 573 -9.88 -25.18 -17.61
N ASP A 574 -9.04 -26.14 -17.99
CA ASP A 574 -7.61 -26.05 -17.72
C ASP A 574 -6.95 -25.06 -18.69
N THR A 575 -6.07 -24.20 -18.19
CA THR A 575 -5.41 -23.18 -19.01
C THR A 575 -4.24 -23.74 -19.82
N HIS A 576 -3.86 -25.00 -19.60
CA HIS A 576 -2.81 -25.70 -20.35
C HIS A 576 -3.10 -25.88 -21.86
N ASP A 577 -4.36 -25.85 -22.30
CA ASP A 577 -4.68 -25.99 -23.72
C ASP A 577 -4.30 -24.75 -24.56
N ASP A 578 -4.07 -23.59 -23.94
CA ASP A 578 -3.58 -22.38 -24.63
C ASP A 578 -2.03 -22.37 -24.75
N ASP A 579 -1.29 -23.08 -23.88
CA ASP A 579 0.20 -23.05 -23.86
C ASP A 579 0.83 -23.75 -25.07
N LYS A 580 0.19 -24.78 -25.65
CA LYS A 580 0.66 -25.40 -26.90
C LYS A 580 0.64 -24.45 -28.09
N GLY A 581 -0.24 -23.44 -28.08
CA GLY A 581 -0.28 -22.38 -29.09
C GLY A 581 0.87 -21.36 -28.98
N MET A 582 1.64 -21.38 -27.87
CA MET A 582 2.81 -20.53 -27.68
C MET A 582 4.13 -21.23 -27.97
N GLN A 583 4.28 -22.53 -27.68
CA GLN A 583 5.54 -23.25 -27.92
C GLN A 583 5.85 -23.52 -29.40
N GLU A 584 4.86 -23.55 -30.30
CA GLU A 584 5.10 -23.65 -31.76
C GLU A 584 5.57 -22.33 -32.43
N LYS A 585 5.72 -21.22 -31.68
CA LYS A 585 6.07 -19.90 -32.25
C LYS A 585 7.57 -19.55 -32.28
N LEU A 586 8.45 -20.41 -31.76
CA LEU A 586 9.88 -20.12 -31.55
C LEU A 586 10.82 -20.78 -32.59
N ASN A 587 10.37 -20.92 -33.83
CA ASN A 587 11.21 -21.39 -34.95
C ASN A 587 10.78 -20.72 -36.27
N ILE A 588 10.94 -19.40 -36.33
CA ILE A 588 10.74 -18.59 -37.53
C ILE A 588 12.09 -18.49 -38.23
N GLU A 589 12.17 -18.84 -39.52
CA GLU A 589 13.39 -18.62 -40.30
C GLU A 589 13.61 -17.09 -40.48
N HIS A 590 14.83 -16.59 -40.25
CA HIS A 590 15.13 -15.13 -40.29
C HIS A 590 15.26 -14.59 -41.75
N ASP A 591 14.68 -15.27 -42.73
CA ASP A 591 14.63 -14.80 -44.11
C ASP A 591 13.52 -13.74 -44.32
N TYR A 592 13.69 -12.89 -45.35
CA TYR A 592 12.74 -11.83 -45.66
C TYR A 592 11.29 -12.35 -45.90
N PRO A 593 11.04 -13.37 -46.75
CA PRO A 593 9.71 -13.98 -46.88
C PRO A 593 9.06 -14.42 -45.57
N SER A 594 9.80 -15.06 -44.67
CA SER A 594 9.30 -15.54 -43.37
C SER A 594 8.96 -14.38 -42.43
N ILE A 595 9.86 -13.40 -42.28
CA ILE A 595 9.64 -12.18 -41.50
C ILE A 595 8.44 -11.40 -42.03
N LEU A 596 8.36 -11.21 -43.35
CA LEU A 596 7.27 -10.50 -44.02
C LEU A 596 5.91 -11.16 -43.76
N ASN A 597 5.82 -12.48 -43.86
CA ASN A 597 4.58 -13.25 -43.61
C ASN A 597 4.11 -13.13 -42.14
N VAL A 598 5.04 -13.16 -41.19
CA VAL A 598 4.72 -12.99 -39.76
C VAL A 598 4.29 -11.56 -39.45
N LEU A 599 4.98 -10.54 -39.98
CA LEU A 599 4.59 -9.14 -39.86
C LEU A 599 3.24 -8.86 -40.52
N GLU A 600 2.95 -9.48 -41.66
CA GLU A 600 1.64 -9.40 -42.29
C GLU A 600 0.57 -9.97 -41.35
N GLY A 601 0.86 -11.11 -40.72
CA GLY A 601 -0.02 -11.72 -39.71
C GLY A 601 -0.28 -10.81 -38.51
N ILE A 602 0.74 -10.08 -38.03
CA ILE A 602 0.59 -9.10 -36.94
C ILE A 602 -0.23 -7.90 -37.42
N TRP A 603 0.09 -7.32 -38.59
CA TRP A 603 -0.66 -6.21 -39.17
C TRP A 603 -2.13 -6.56 -39.39
N LYS A 604 -2.42 -7.75 -39.90
CA LYS A 604 -3.79 -8.29 -40.06
C LYS A 604 -4.54 -8.36 -38.72
N ARG A 605 -3.93 -8.91 -37.67
CA ARG A 605 -4.53 -8.98 -36.32
C ARG A 605 -4.79 -7.59 -35.74
N VAL A 606 -3.79 -6.73 -35.77
CA VAL A 606 -3.80 -5.43 -35.09
C VAL A 606 -4.67 -4.40 -35.82
N LEU A 607 -4.66 -4.40 -37.16
CA LEU A 607 -5.51 -3.52 -37.97
C LEU A 607 -6.92 -4.09 -38.21
N GLY A 608 -7.17 -5.35 -37.83
CA GLY A 608 -8.44 -6.04 -38.10
C GLY A 608 -8.67 -6.30 -39.59
N ILE A 609 -7.60 -6.55 -40.35
CA ILE A 609 -7.63 -6.75 -41.80
C ILE A 609 -7.58 -8.23 -42.11
N GLU A 610 -8.65 -8.76 -42.73
CA GLU A 610 -8.75 -10.18 -43.07
C GLU A 610 -8.14 -10.52 -44.45
N ARG A 611 -7.96 -9.53 -45.33
CA ARG A 611 -7.36 -9.71 -46.66
C ARG A 611 -5.83 -9.76 -46.62
N HIS A 612 -5.21 -10.24 -47.69
CA HIS A 612 -3.78 -10.03 -47.93
C HIS A 612 -3.47 -8.52 -47.98
N ILE A 613 -2.39 -8.13 -47.31
CA ILE A 613 -1.81 -6.79 -47.33
C ILE A 613 -0.63 -6.86 -48.31
N GLU A 614 -0.71 -6.12 -49.39
CA GLU A 614 0.35 -6.06 -50.39
C GLU A 614 1.59 -5.39 -49.77
N GLU A 615 2.78 -5.86 -50.14
CA GLU A 615 4.08 -5.41 -49.61
C GLU A 615 4.26 -3.88 -49.50
N ASN A 616 3.68 -3.14 -50.44
CA ASN A 616 3.84 -1.69 -50.54
C ASN A 616 2.69 -0.89 -49.88
N GLU A 617 1.72 -1.53 -49.24
CA GLU A 617 0.63 -0.82 -48.57
C GLU A 617 1.08 -0.20 -47.24
N ILE A 618 0.62 1.03 -47.00
CA ILE A 618 1.06 1.85 -45.88
C ILE A 618 0.20 1.57 -44.63
N PHE A 619 0.85 1.23 -43.51
CA PHE A 619 0.23 0.91 -42.21
C PHE A 619 -0.91 1.86 -41.85
N ARG A 620 -0.69 3.16 -42.04
CA ARG A 620 -1.64 4.22 -41.71
C ARG A 620 -2.82 4.32 -42.67
N GLU A 621 -2.60 4.05 -43.96
CA GLU A 621 -3.67 4.03 -44.98
C GLU A 621 -4.57 2.80 -44.81
N LEU A 622 -4.00 1.73 -44.26
CA LEU A 622 -4.69 0.53 -43.79
C LEU A 622 -5.44 0.73 -42.45
N GLY A 623 -5.42 1.92 -41.85
CA GLY A 623 -6.12 2.25 -40.59
C GLY A 623 -5.24 2.26 -39.34
N GLY A 624 -3.92 2.10 -39.48
CA GLY A 624 -2.94 2.07 -38.40
C GLY A 624 -2.72 3.43 -37.72
N GLU A 625 -3.46 3.67 -36.64
CA GLU A 625 -3.22 4.78 -35.71
C GLU A 625 -2.18 4.40 -34.62
N SER A 626 -1.66 5.37 -33.88
CA SER A 626 -0.49 5.17 -33.00
C SER A 626 -0.71 4.19 -31.84
N LEU A 627 -1.97 3.98 -31.43
CA LEU A 627 -2.33 2.92 -30.47
C LEU A 627 -2.14 1.53 -31.09
N LEU A 628 -2.57 1.35 -32.34
CA LEU A 628 -2.38 0.11 -33.10
C LEU A 628 -0.91 -0.11 -33.44
N ALA A 629 -0.17 0.95 -33.81
CA ALA A 629 1.28 0.86 -33.98
C ALA A 629 1.97 0.34 -32.70
N SER A 630 1.54 0.81 -31.52
CA SER A 630 2.09 0.36 -30.22
C SER A 630 1.73 -1.09 -29.89
N GLN A 631 0.55 -1.57 -30.28
CA GLN A 631 0.14 -2.96 -30.13
C GLN A 631 0.92 -3.89 -31.06
N MET A 632 1.07 -3.49 -32.34
CA MET A 632 1.90 -4.22 -33.31
C MET A 632 3.35 -4.30 -32.86
N ILE A 633 3.94 -3.20 -32.38
CA ILE A 633 5.31 -3.19 -31.85
C ILE A 633 5.48 -4.19 -30.70
N LYS A 634 4.51 -4.27 -29.79
CA LYS A 634 4.56 -5.25 -28.68
C LYS A 634 4.59 -6.68 -29.20
N GLU A 635 3.74 -7.01 -30.17
CA GLU A 635 3.76 -8.34 -30.82
C GLU A 635 5.05 -8.59 -31.63
N VAL A 636 5.65 -7.57 -32.25
CA VAL A 636 6.92 -7.72 -33.00
C VAL A 636 8.10 -7.96 -32.06
N ILE A 637 8.21 -7.22 -30.96
CA ILE A 637 9.22 -7.43 -29.92
C ILE A 637 9.07 -8.84 -29.30
N GLU A 638 7.84 -9.26 -29.00
CA GLU A 638 7.55 -10.59 -28.41
C GLU A 638 7.87 -11.76 -29.34
N ILE A 639 7.81 -11.57 -30.67
CA ILE A 639 7.98 -12.65 -31.65
C ILE A 639 9.40 -12.70 -32.21
N PHE A 640 10.07 -11.56 -32.36
CA PHE A 640 11.40 -11.47 -32.99
C PHE A 640 12.52 -11.00 -32.05
N GLY A 641 12.24 -10.60 -30.80
CA GLY A 641 13.25 -10.07 -29.87
C GLY A 641 13.69 -8.61 -30.13
N VAL A 642 13.70 -8.18 -31.40
CA VAL A 642 14.23 -6.87 -31.83
C VAL A 642 13.51 -5.65 -31.25
N ASN A 643 14.27 -4.61 -30.90
CA ASN A 643 13.77 -3.41 -30.22
C ASN A 643 13.27 -2.32 -31.18
N ILE A 644 11.95 -2.19 -31.34
CA ILE A 644 11.31 -1.25 -32.28
C ILE A 644 10.49 -0.18 -31.54
N LYS A 645 10.59 1.09 -31.97
CA LYS A 645 9.82 2.21 -31.41
C LYS A 645 8.76 2.69 -32.40
N VAL A 646 7.73 3.40 -31.91
CA VAL A 646 6.62 3.92 -32.74
C VAL A 646 7.11 4.80 -33.91
N VAL A 647 8.24 5.49 -33.75
CA VAL A 647 8.85 6.28 -34.82
C VAL A 647 9.38 5.41 -35.97
N ASN A 648 9.88 4.20 -35.70
CA ASN A 648 10.40 3.27 -36.72
C ASN A 648 9.28 2.72 -37.61
N VAL A 649 8.08 2.53 -37.07
CA VAL A 649 6.89 2.10 -37.84
C VAL A 649 6.39 3.19 -38.78
N TYR A 650 6.53 4.47 -38.40
CA TYR A 650 6.19 5.58 -39.29
C TYR A 650 7.33 5.95 -40.26
N ALA A 651 8.58 5.66 -39.92
CA ALA A 651 9.74 5.78 -40.81
C ALA A 651 9.78 4.66 -41.87
N ASN A 652 9.30 3.47 -41.52
CA ASN A 652 9.14 2.31 -42.40
C ASN A 652 7.64 2.03 -42.64
N PRO A 653 6.93 2.91 -43.36
CA PRO A 653 5.47 2.96 -43.34
C PRO A 653 4.79 1.79 -44.07
N THR A 654 5.50 1.05 -44.93
CA THR A 654 4.95 -0.10 -45.67
C THR A 654 5.36 -1.42 -45.04
N LEU A 655 4.57 -2.47 -45.28
CA LEU A 655 4.85 -3.80 -44.74
C LEU A 655 6.24 -4.32 -45.17
N LYS A 656 6.63 -4.09 -46.43
CA LYS A 656 7.96 -4.36 -46.97
C LYS A 656 9.07 -3.57 -46.28
N ALA A 657 8.87 -2.26 -46.06
CA ALA A 657 9.87 -1.44 -45.40
C ALA A 657 10.07 -1.90 -43.95
N LEU A 658 8.98 -2.22 -43.24
CA LEU A 658 9.06 -2.73 -41.88
C LEU A 658 9.68 -4.14 -41.83
N ALA A 659 9.40 -5.01 -42.80
CA ALA A 659 10.01 -6.33 -42.87
C ALA A 659 11.51 -6.29 -43.19
N LEU A 660 11.95 -5.37 -44.05
CA LEU A 660 13.37 -5.13 -44.28
C LEU A 660 14.06 -4.50 -43.06
N PHE A 661 13.38 -3.62 -42.32
CA PHE A 661 13.90 -3.03 -41.09
C PHE A 661 13.96 -4.03 -39.91
N VAL A 662 12.97 -4.90 -39.77
CA VAL A 662 13.00 -6.02 -38.80
C VAL A 662 14.10 -7.00 -39.18
N LYS A 663 14.25 -7.31 -40.48
CA LYS A 663 15.35 -8.15 -40.93
C LYS A 663 16.71 -7.50 -40.69
N SER A 664 16.89 -6.20 -40.96
CA SER A 664 18.20 -5.56 -40.69
C SER A 664 18.53 -5.63 -39.21
N LEU A 665 17.59 -5.42 -38.29
CA LEU A 665 17.87 -5.58 -36.86
C LEU A 665 18.23 -7.03 -36.47
N LEU A 666 17.66 -8.04 -37.13
CA LEU A 666 18.00 -9.46 -36.94
C LEU A 666 19.32 -9.86 -37.62
N ASP A 667 19.74 -9.12 -38.66
CA ASP A 667 21.03 -9.28 -39.32
C ASP A 667 22.13 -8.56 -38.52
N ASP A 668 21.84 -7.35 -37.99
CA ASP A 668 22.73 -6.57 -37.12
C ASP A 668 23.02 -7.36 -35.81
N GLU A 669 22.00 -7.98 -35.19
CA GLU A 669 22.17 -8.88 -34.03
C GLU A 669 22.94 -10.18 -34.38
N ALA A 670 23.00 -10.58 -35.66
CA ALA A 670 23.80 -11.72 -36.11
C ALA A 670 25.23 -11.32 -36.51
N GLU A 671 25.44 -10.10 -37.00
CA GLU A 671 26.78 -9.54 -37.22
C GLU A 671 27.47 -9.23 -35.88
N GLU A 672 26.76 -8.85 -34.81
CA GLU A 672 27.34 -8.77 -33.45
C GLU A 672 27.81 -10.14 -32.90
N ASP A 673 27.16 -11.25 -33.27
CA ASP A 673 27.59 -12.62 -32.93
C ASP A 673 28.77 -13.13 -33.81
N ASP A 674 28.93 -12.63 -35.04
CA ASP A 674 30.04 -12.97 -35.94
C ASP A 674 31.28 -12.03 -35.79
N GLU A 675 31.13 -10.80 -35.27
CA GLU A 675 32.23 -9.84 -35.10
C GLU A 675 33.17 -10.12 -33.90
N GLU A 676 32.80 -11.01 -32.96
CA GLU A 676 33.75 -11.49 -31.93
C GLU A 676 34.94 -12.29 -32.52
N GLU A 677 34.94 -12.65 -33.82
CA GLU A 677 36.08 -13.30 -34.50
C GLU A 677 37.00 -12.36 -35.33
N SER A 678 36.78 -11.02 -35.42
CA SER A 678 37.71 -10.17 -36.20
C SER A 678 37.92 -8.69 -35.81
N GLY A 679 39.05 -8.41 -35.16
CA GLY A 679 40.03 -7.44 -35.71
C GLY A 679 40.05 -5.98 -35.22
N GLU A 680 41.02 -5.72 -34.33
CA GLU A 680 41.80 -4.50 -33.97
C GLU A 680 41.73 -3.18 -34.80
N GLU A 681 42.14 -2.07 -34.14
CA GLU A 681 42.48 -0.70 -34.65
C GLU A 681 41.28 0.26 -34.93
N GLU A 682 41.29 1.59 -34.71
CA GLU A 682 42.33 2.56 -34.29
C GLU A 682 41.76 3.87 -33.61
N GLU A 683 42.61 4.88 -33.36
CA GLU A 683 42.48 6.01 -32.41
C GLU A 683 41.61 7.28 -32.74
N ALA A 684 41.27 8.00 -31.65
CA ALA A 684 41.49 9.46 -31.39
C ALA A 684 40.52 10.63 -31.73
N ASP A 685 40.57 11.61 -30.80
CA ASP A 685 40.40 13.07 -30.86
C ASP A 685 39.04 13.78 -31.15
N SER A 686 38.58 14.60 -30.18
CA SER A 686 38.88 16.06 -30.16
C SER A 686 38.10 16.86 -29.09
N TYR A 687 38.72 17.91 -28.53
CA TYR A 687 38.18 18.86 -27.54
C TYR A 687 37.39 20.03 -28.17
N GLY A 688 36.50 20.70 -27.40
CA GLY A 688 35.84 21.94 -27.84
C GLY A 688 35.03 22.76 -26.80
N ASN A 689 35.72 23.52 -25.95
CA ASN A 689 35.41 24.85 -25.36
C ASN A 689 33.95 25.39 -25.34
N TYR A 690 33.33 25.74 -24.19
CA TYR A 690 33.56 26.84 -23.20
C TYR A 690 32.64 28.09 -23.42
N GLU A 691 31.98 28.54 -22.34
CA GLU A 691 31.39 29.89 -22.09
C GLU A 691 30.26 30.40 -23.03
N SER A 692 29.36 31.32 -22.65
CA SER A 692 28.87 31.85 -21.36
C SER A 692 27.61 32.71 -21.63
N GLU A 693 26.75 32.99 -20.62
CA GLU A 693 26.30 34.35 -20.24
C GLU A 693 25.18 34.35 -19.17
N GLN A 694 25.07 35.47 -18.43
CA GLN A 694 24.07 35.70 -17.38
C GLN A 694 23.20 36.95 -17.68
N LYS A 695 22.10 37.06 -16.91
CA LYS A 695 21.33 38.28 -16.52
C LYS A 695 20.25 38.81 -17.46
N SER A 696 19.02 38.84 -16.92
CA SER A 696 18.17 40.01 -16.65
C SER A 696 16.74 39.52 -16.37
N GLU A 697 15.85 40.13 -15.59
CA GLU A 697 15.89 41.01 -14.41
C GLU A 697 14.42 41.07 -13.89
N ASN A 698 14.13 41.82 -12.82
CA ASN A 698 12.84 41.76 -12.12
C ASN A 698 11.67 42.50 -12.80
N SER A 699 10.43 42.06 -12.48
CA SER A 699 9.29 42.85 -11.95
C SER A 699 7.95 42.16 -12.32
N LEU A 700 6.80 42.32 -11.64
CA LEU A 700 6.35 43.24 -10.59
C LEU A 700 5.59 42.45 -9.49
N LEU A 701 5.65 42.94 -8.24
CA LEU A 701 4.65 42.64 -7.20
C LEU A 701 3.65 43.80 -7.13
N ASN A 702 2.37 43.48 -6.91
CA ASN A 702 1.43 44.39 -6.27
C ASN A 702 0.63 43.59 -5.24
N GLU A 703 0.53 44.14 -4.04
CA GLU A 703 -0.23 43.60 -2.91
C GLU A 703 -1.70 44.00 -3.03
N GLU A 704 -2.61 43.22 -2.43
CA GLU A 704 -3.72 43.80 -1.67
C GLU A 704 -4.29 42.80 -0.65
N ASN A 705 -4.80 43.33 0.47
CA ASN A 705 -5.18 42.57 1.66
C ASN A 705 -6.65 42.14 1.66
N VAL A 706 -6.94 40.88 2.01
CA VAL A 706 -8.23 40.50 2.63
C VAL A 706 -7.99 39.46 3.73
N THR A 707 -8.44 39.77 4.95
CA THR A 707 -8.47 38.86 6.11
C THR A 707 -9.69 37.94 6.05
N PRO A 708 -9.56 36.61 6.25
CA PRO A 708 -10.71 35.73 6.44
C PRO A 708 -11.30 35.90 7.85
N GLN A 709 -12.62 36.04 7.95
CA GLN A 709 -13.35 35.89 9.22
C GLN A 709 -13.51 34.39 9.54
N ASP A 710 -13.34 34.02 10.81
CA ASP A 710 -13.59 32.65 11.29
C ASP A 710 -15.12 32.42 11.49
N ASP A 711 -15.61 31.24 11.09
CA ASP A 711 -16.98 30.75 11.32
C ASP A 711 -16.93 29.63 12.40
N PRO A 712 -17.77 29.63 13.46
CA PRO A 712 -17.32 29.08 14.76
C PRO A 712 -17.44 27.56 15.03
N ASP A 713 -18.09 26.76 14.17
CA ASP A 713 -18.64 25.44 14.58
C ASP A 713 -18.04 24.17 13.91
N GLU A 714 -16.97 24.25 13.13
CA GLU A 714 -16.08 23.08 12.92
C GLU A 714 -14.91 23.12 13.92
N GLN A 715 -14.81 22.13 14.81
CA GLN A 715 -13.62 21.96 15.66
C GLN A 715 -12.43 21.45 14.83
N VAL A 716 -11.77 22.37 14.10
CA VAL A 716 -10.55 22.10 13.35
C VAL A 716 -9.43 21.67 14.30
N THR A 717 -9.09 20.39 14.25
CA THR A 717 -8.08 19.79 15.13
C THR A 717 -6.68 20.22 14.68
N SER A 718 -5.89 20.68 15.65
CA SER A 718 -4.58 21.29 15.41
C SER A 718 -3.44 20.41 15.91
N MET A 719 -2.28 20.50 15.26
CA MET A 719 -1.02 19.93 15.74
C MET A 719 0.01 21.03 15.97
N LEU A 720 0.65 21.01 17.13
CA LEU A 720 1.77 21.89 17.44
C LEU A 720 3.07 21.24 16.95
N ILE A 721 3.86 21.94 16.15
CA ILE A 721 5.11 21.44 15.58
C ILE A 721 6.29 22.35 15.94
N PHE A 722 7.40 21.73 16.36
CA PHE A 722 8.62 22.44 16.77
C PHE A 722 9.77 22.24 15.78
N CYS A 723 10.48 23.31 15.43
CA CYS A 723 11.57 23.24 14.45
C CYS A 723 12.86 22.59 14.96
N GLY A 724 13.64 22.04 14.02
CA GLY A 724 15.01 21.61 14.25
C GLY A 724 16.06 22.71 14.01
N GLN A 725 17.33 22.34 14.17
CA GLN A 725 18.47 23.17 13.76
C GLN A 725 18.40 23.48 12.26
N GLY A 726 18.69 24.73 11.90
CA GLY A 726 18.47 25.30 10.56
C GLY A 726 17.43 26.42 10.55
N SER A 727 16.57 26.53 11.57
CA SER A 727 15.54 27.59 11.68
C SER A 727 15.95 28.80 12.54
N GLN A 728 17.13 28.78 13.16
CA GLN A 728 17.58 29.81 14.10
C GLN A 728 17.76 31.21 13.45
N LYS A 729 17.52 32.26 14.24
CA LYS A 729 17.82 33.67 13.90
C LYS A 729 18.60 34.35 15.02
N ALA A 730 19.30 35.43 14.70
CA ALA A 730 20.14 36.16 15.66
C ALA A 730 19.35 36.84 16.78
N ASP A 731 18.10 37.23 16.50
CA ASP A 731 17.19 37.95 17.40
C ASP A 731 16.17 37.02 18.10
N MET A 732 16.26 35.70 17.89
CA MET A 732 15.20 34.75 18.26
C MET A 732 14.93 34.62 19.78
N LEU A 733 15.87 35.06 20.61
CA LEU A 733 15.66 35.13 22.07
C LEU A 733 15.31 36.55 22.51
N GLN A 734 15.86 37.56 21.83
CA GLN A 734 15.65 38.99 22.05
C GLN A 734 14.17 39.38 21.83
N THR A 735 13.48 38.76 20.88
CA THR A 735 12.03 38.94 20.69
C THR A 735 11.17 38.40 21.83
N LEU A 736 11.76 37.67 22.78
CA LEU A 736 11.07 37.04 23.91
C LEU A 736 11.49 37.61 25.27
N VAL A 737 12.63 38.31 25.39
CA VAL A 737 13.21 38.66 26.71
C VAL A 737 12.34 39.58 27.56
N ASP A 738 11.45 40.38 26.97
CA ASP A 738 10.67 41.37 27.72
C ASP A 738 9.48 40.77 28.49
N ASP A 739 8.97 39.62 28.07
CA ASP A 739 7.83 38.95 28.72
C ASP A 739 8.20 38.34 30.08
N PRO A 740 7.43 38.65 31.16
CA PRO A 740 7.68 38.10 32.50
C PRO A 740 7.71 36.57 32.57
N CYS A 741 6.88 35.87 31.79
CA CYS A 741 6.87 34.39 31.75
C CYS A 741 8.12 33.78 31.07
N VAL A 742 8.74 34.54 30.17
CA VAL A 742 10.00 34.16 29.53
C VAL A 742 11.18 34.45 30.45
N LYS A 743 11.17 35.57 31.19
CA LYS A 743 12.21 35.91 32.17
C LYS A 743 12.46 34.79 33.19
N ASP A 744 11.41 34.25 33.84
CA ASP A 744 11.56 33.09 34.73
C ASP A 744 12.15 31.87 33.99
N THR A 745 11.72 31.62 32.75
CA THR A 745 12.24 30.51 31.94
C THR A 745 13.75 30.67 31.66
N LEU A 746 14.22 31.87 31.31
CA LEU A 746 15.63 32.17 31.09
C LEU A 746 16.46 32.13 32.40
N GLU A 747 15.93 32.67 33.50
CA GLU A 747 16.55 32.55 34.83
C GLU A 747 16.64 31.09 35.29
N LYS A 748 15.64 30.27 34.94
CA LYS A 748 15.64 28.82 35.22
C LYS A 748 16.73 28.11 34.41
N VAL A 749 16.96 28.49 33.15
CA VAL A 749 18.08 27.98 32.35
C VAL A 749 19.42 28.30 33.02
N LYS A 750 19.63 29.56 33.39
CA LYS A 750 20.85 30.01 34.08
C LYS A 750 21.10 29.25 35.40
N ARG A 751 20.03 28.93 36.15
CA ARG A 751 20.09 28.11 37.37
C ARG A 751 20.40 26.62 37.12
N VAL A 752 19.90 26.03 36.03
CA VAL A 752 19.98 24.57 35.78
C VAL A 752 21.26 24.18 35.04
N ILE A 753 21.71 24.96 34.06
CA ILE A 753 22.91 24.65 33.26
C ILE A 753 24.05 25.66 33.41
N GLY A 754 23.87 26.74 34.20
CA GLY A 754 24.91 27.75 34.42
C GLY A 754 25.12 28.74 33.26
N VAL A 755 24.44 28.56 32.13
CA VAL A 755 24.60 29.38 30.91
C VAL A 755 23.55 30.50 30.87
N ASP A 756 24.01 31.72 30.59
CA ASP A 756 23.14 32.84 30.23
C ASP A 756 22.97 32.91 28.71
N LEU A 757 21.85 32.39 28.20
CA LEU A 757 21.62 32.31 26.75
C LEU A 757 21.49 33.69 26.09
N ILE A 758 21.13 34.74 26.83
CA ILE A 758 20.98 36.09 26.27
C ILE A 758 22.35 36.73 26.09
N GLU A 759 23.24 36.61 27.08
CA GLU A 759 24.64 37.04 26.90
C GLU A 759 25.37 36.19 25.85
N GLU A 760 25.19 34.87 25.85
CA GLU A 760 25.84 33.99 24.87
C GLU A 760 25.39 34.28 23.43
N SER A 761 24.12 34.64 23.21
CA SER A 761 23.60 34.98 21.87
C SER A 761 24.16 36.27 21.26
N LYS A 762 24.83 37.13 22.06
CA LYS A 762 25.48 38.35 21.56
C LYS A 762 26.79 38.05 20.82
N HIS A 763 27.38 36.88 21.01
CA HIS A 763 28.58 36.47 20.28
C HIS A 763 28.20 36.01 18.86
N ALA A 764 28.76 36.66 17.84
CA ALA A 764 28.42 36.40 16.43
C ALA A 764 28.54 34.92 16.03
N ASP A 765 29.54 34.21 16.56
CA ASP A 765 29.83 32.81 16.23
C ASP A 765 28.86 31.82 16.88
N SER A 766 28.12 32.20 17.91
CA SER A 766 27.33 31.24 18.69
C SER A 766 26.13 30.70 17.90
N LEU A 767 25.66 31.41 16.87
CA LEU A 767 24.68 30.92 15.88
C LEU A 767 25.23 29.86 14.91
N GLN A 768 26.54 29.58 14.93
CA GLN A 768 27.18 28.47 14.21
C GLN A 768 27.51 27.28 15.13
N LYS A 769 27.58 27.49 16.45
CA LYS A 769 27.88 26.45 17.44
C LYS A 769 26.64 25.58 17.69
N THR A 770 26.73 24.31 17.34
CA THR A 770 25.69 23.30 17.62
C THR A 770 25.38 23.23 19.12
N SER A 771 26.39 23.36 19.99
CA SER A 771 26.20 23.41 21.44
C SER A 771 25.24 24.51 21.93
N PHE A 772 25.33 25.70 21.33
CA PHE A 772 24.43 26.81 21.64
C PHE A 772 23.06 26.64 20.97
N ILE A 773 23.03 26.43 19.64
CA ILE A 773 21.79 26.41 18.84
C ILE A 773 20.79 25.38 19.36
N GLN A 774 21.28 24.19 19.74
CA GLN A 774 20.47 23.11 20.30
C GLN A 774 19.71 23.57 21.55
N THR A 775 20.44 24.12 22.53
CA THR A 775 19.89 24.66 23.78
C THR A 775 18.95 25.84 23.50
N ALA A 776 19.36 26.77 22.64
CA ALA A 776 18.64 28.01 22.36
C ALA A 776 17.32 27.79 21.60
N LEU A 777 17.27 26.85 20.64
CA LEU A 777 16.03 26.48 19.95
C LEU A 777 15.02 25.79 20.87
N TYR A 778 15.49 24.88 21.73
CA TYR A 778 14.63 24.23 22.73
C TYR A 778 14.03 25.26 23.71
N VAL A 779 14.87 26.11 24.29
CA VAL A 779 14.43 27.14 25.25
C VAL A 779 13.52 28.16 24.57
N GLY A 780 13.88 28.67 23.39
CA GLY A 780 13.06 29.60 22.63
C GLY A 780 11.68 29.03 22.27
N SER A 781 11.62 27.74 21.93
CA SER A 781 10.36 27.04 21.66
C SER A 781 9.45 26.98 22.89
N ILE A 782 9.97 26.55 24.04
CA ILE A 782 9.18 26.48 25.29
C ILE A 782 8.82 27.87 25.83
N ALA A 783 9.73 28.83 25.73
CA ALA A 783 9.47 30.22 26.09
C ALA A 783 8.34 30.81 25.23
N LYS A 784 8.35 30.55 23.91
CA LYS A 784 7.30 31.02 23.00
C LYS A 784 5.94 30.36 23.27
N VAL A 785 5.90 29.06 23.58
CA VAL A 785 4.66 28.40 24.00
C VAL A 785 4.08 29.06 25.26
N LYS A 786 4.89 29.26 26.30
CA LYS A 786 4.46 29.97 27.51
C LYS A 786 4.00 31.41 27.25
N GLN A 787 4.63 32.11 26.31
CA GLN A 787 4.22 33.46 25.90
C GLN A 787 2.84 33.43 25.24
N ILE A 788 2.58 32.45 24.37
CA ILE A 788 1.27 32.23 23.74
C ILE A 788 0.23 31.87 24.80
N GLU A 789 0.49 30.87 25.66
CA GLU A 789 -0.40 30.46 26.76
C GLU A 789 -0.76 31.62 27.71
N ALA A 790 0.16 32.57 27.93
CA ALA A 790 -0.07 33.72 28.79
C ALA A 790 -0.82 34.89 28.11
N ARG A 791 -0.67 35.07 26.79
CA ARG A 791 -1.24 36.19 26.03
C ARG A 791 -2.56 35.82 25.32
N ASP A 792 -2.61 34.66 24.69
CA ASP A 792 -3.79 34.09 24.04
C ASP A 792 -3.82 32.56 24.24
N PRO A 793 -4.45 32.08 25.35
CA PRO A 793 -4.69 30.66 25.58
C PRO A 793 -5.56 30.01 24.48
N GLY A 794 -6.32 30.79 23.71
CA GLY A 794 -7.18 30.31 22.63
C GLY A 794 -6.39 29.76 21.46
N ALA A 795 -5.26 30.40 21.10
CA ALA A 795 -4.43 30.05 19.96
C ALA A 795 -3.97 28.58 19.90
N ILE A 796 -3.75 27.94 21.06
CA ILE A 796 -3.35 26.52 21.14
C ILE A 796 -4.38 25.62 21.85
N LYS A 797 -5.57 26.14 22.18
CA LYS A 797 -6.64 25.39 22.87
C LYS A 797 -7.11 24.14 22.12
N ASN A 798 -7.07 24.18 20.78
CA ASN A 798 -7.52 23.10 19.90
C ASN A 798 -6.37 22.18 19.43
N VAL A 799 -5.20 22.25 20.07
CA VAL A 799 -4.09 21.34 19.78
C VAL A 799 -4.43 19.95 20.35
N GLN A 800 -4.44 18.94 19.47
CA GLN A 800 -4.75 17.54 19.78
C GLN A 800 -3.58 16.57 19.46
N ALA A 801 -2.50 17.06 18.86
CA ALA A 801 -1.28 16.31 18.63
C ALA A 801 -0.04 17.21 18.73
N VAL A 802 1.12 16.61 18.97
CA VAL A 802 2.40 17.33 19.00
C VAL A 802 3.54 16.50 18.41
N ALA A 803 4.48 17.17 17.73
CA ALA A 803 5.76 16.60 17.32
C ALA A 803 6.81 17.73 17.18
N GLY A 804 8.06 17.36 16.94
CA GLY A 804 9.07 18.34 16.55
C GLY A 804 10.22 17.66 15.82
N LEU A 805 10.90 18.39 14.95
CA LEU A 805 11.98 17.86 14.11
C LEU A 805 13.32 17.92 14.86
N SER A 806 14.03 16.80 14.97
CA SER A 806 15.33 16.71 15.65
C SER A 806 15.27 17.25 17.09
N VAL A 807 15.95 18.35 17.39
CA VAL A 807 15.91 19.00 18.72
C VAL A 807 14.51 19.49 19.10
N GLY A 808 13.66 19.81 18.12
CA GLY A 808 12.26 20.16 18.36
C GLY A 808 11.46 19.04 19.04
N GLU A 809 11.87 17.77 18.89
CA GLU A 809 11.22 16.65 19.58
C GLU A 809 11.33 16.77 21.11
N PHE A 810 12.40 17.38 21.65
CA PHE A 810 12.50 17.64 23.09
C PHE A 810 11.51 18.71 23.57
N ALA A 811 11.19 19.69 22.72
CA ALA A 811 10.12 20.64 22.99
C ALA A 811 8.75 19.94 22.95
N ALA A 812 8.52 19.04 21.99
CA ALA A 812 7.32 18.20 21.92
C ALA A 812 7.16 17.28 23.14
N LEU A 813 8.23 16.60 23.58
CA LEU A 813 8.27 15.78 24.79
C LEU A 813 7.97 16.58 26.07
N THR A 814 8.44 17.84 26.13
CA THR A 814 8.17 18.74 27.26
C THR A 814 6.71 19.20 27.25
N TYR A 815 6.19 19.63 26.09
CA TYR A 815 4.80 20.05 25.92
C TYR A 815 3.80 18.91 26.20
N ALA A 816 4.13 17.70 25.75
CA ALA A 816 3.34 16.51 26.04
C ALA A 816 3.39 16.06 27.51
N GLY A 817 4.22 16.67 28.36
CA GLY A 817 4.39 16.30 29.76
C GLY A 817 5.20 15.02 29.99
N VAL A 818 5.84 14.47 28.95
CA VAL A 818 6.72 13.28 29.05
C VAL A 818 7.98 13.62 29.84
N LEU A 819 8.54 14.81 29.60
CA LEU A 819 9.73 15.34 30.28
C LEU A 819 9.39 16.64 31.04
N LYS A 820 10.03 16.84 32.19
CA LYS A 820 10.09 18.15 32.84
C LYS A 820 11.04 19.06 32.06
N PHE A 821 10.77 20.37 32.04
CA PHE A 821 11.61 21.36 31.39
C PHE A 821 13.09 21.26 31.82
N GLU A 822 13.36 21.15 33.12
CA GLU A 822 14.72 21.04 33.66
C GLU A 822 15.46 19.79 33.19
N ASP A 823 14.76 18.69 32.99
CA ASP A 823 15.36 17.41 32.63
C ASP A 823 15.60 17.32 31.12
N ALA A 824 14.63 17.78 30.31
CA ALA A 824 14.82 17.99 28.88
C ALA A 824 15.93 19.03 28.58
N LEU A 825 16.02 20.12 29.35
CA LEU A 825 17.07 21.12 29.22
C LEU A 825 18.47 20.52 29.43
N LYS A 826 18.67 19.69 30.46
CA LYS A 826 19.94 18.99 30.69
C LYS A 826 20.29 18.08 29.51
N ILE A 827 19.32 17.30 29.02
CA ILE A 827 19.53 16.40 27.87
C ILE A 827 19.92 17.21 26.63
N VAL A 828 19.16 18.26 26.28
CA VAL A 828 19.43 19.07 25.08
C VAL A 828 20.77 19.82 25.19
N HIS A 829 21.12 20.32 26.37
CA HIS A 829 22.40 20.99 26.58
C HIS A 829 23.58 20.03 26.41
N LEU A 830 23.53 18.84 27.03
CA LEU A 830 24.56 17.82 26.87
C LEU A 830 24.59 17.29 25.42
N ARG A 831 23.43 17.08 24.78
CA ARG A 831 23.28 16.71 23.36
C ARG A 831 24.02 17.72 22.46
N GLY A 832 23.82 19.02 22.69
CA GLY A 832 24.52 20.06 21.95
C GLY A 832 26.03 20.02 22.13
N LEU A 833 26.53 19.86 23.36
CA LEU A 833 27.96 19.76 23.65
C LEU A 833 28.60 18.49 23.04
N ALA A 834 27.91 17.36 23.16
CA ALA A 834 28.34 16.07 22.63
C ALA A 834 28.39 16.08 21.10
N MET A 835 27.36 16.62 20.44
CA MET A 835 27.36 16.82 18.99
C MET A 835 28.45 17.79 18.53
N GLN A 836 28.70 18.88 19.28
CA GLN A 836 29.77 19.82 18.94
C GLN A 836 31.14 19.16 18.98
N ARG A 837 31.45 18.32 19.98
CA ARG A 837 32.70 17.55 20.01
C ARG A 837 32.86 16.63 18.80
N VAL A 838 31.80 15.92 18.40
CA VAL A 838 31.84 15.07 17.21
C VAL A 838 32.05 15.89 15.93
N VAL A 839 31.43 17.08 15.83
CA VAL A 839 31.66 18.04 14.75
C VAL A 839 33.11 18.53 14.72
N ASP A 840 33.68 18.89 15.87
CA ASP A 840 35.05 19.39 15.97
C ASP A 840 36.10 18.30 15.64
N GLU A 841 35.75 17.02 15.87
CA GLU A 841 36.58 15.85 15.57
C GLU A 841 36.40 15.29 14.14
N THR A 842 35.35 15.67 13.38
CA THR A 842 35.01 14.99 12.10
C THR A 842 34.70 15.96 10.96
N SER A 843 35.29 15.71 9.79
CA SER A 843 34.95 16.44 8.55
C SER A 843 33.70 15.81 7.91
N THR A 844 32.52 16.13 8.46
CA THR A 844 31.22 15.63 7.96
C THR A 844 30.30 16.77 7.55
N ALA A 845 29.31 16.49 6.71
CA ALA A 845 28.35 17.49 6.24
C ALA A 845 26.95 16.87 5.97
N MET A 846 25.98 17.76 5.71
CA MET A 846 24.65 17.39 5.23
C MET A 846 24.25 18.27 4.05
N SER A 847 23.43 17.73 3.16
CA SER A 847 22.74 18.44 2.08
C SER A 847 21.23 18.21 2.14
N SER A 848 20.47 19.17 1.59
CA SER A 848 19.05 19.01 1.29
C SER A 848 18.90 18.76 -0.20
N ILE A 849 18.19 17.68 -0.55
CA ILE A 849 17.90 17.26 -1.91
C ILE A 849 16.38 17.35 -2.12
N LEU A 850 15.96 18.06 -3.15
CA LEU A 850 14.56 18.29 -3.52
C LEU A 850 14.37 17.91 -4.99
N GLY A 851 13.39 17.06 -5.30
CA GLY A 851 13.12 16.58 -6.66
C GLY A 851 12.83 15.09 -6.74
N PRO A 852 13.84 14.21 -6.52
CA PRO A 852 13.67 12.75 -6.57
C PRO A 852 12.75 12.23 -5.45
N THR A 853 12.16 11.05 -5.67
CA THR A 853 11.55 10.27 -4.58
C THR A 853 12.61 9.63 -3.69
N ALA A 854 12.16 9.08 -2.55
CA ALA A 854 13.03 8.36 -1.62
C ALA A 854 13.71 7.14 -2.26
N GLU A 855 13.01 6.41 -3.13
CA GLU A 855 13.55 5.26 -3.88
C GLU A 855 14.60 5.73 -4.89
N GLN A 856 14.26 6.67 -5.77
CA GLN A 856 15.18 7.20 -6.79
C GLN A 856 16.49 7.71 -6.20
N LEU A 857 16.40 8.47 -5.09
CA LEU A 857 17.58 8.99 -4.40
C LEU A 857 18.39 7.86 -3.72
N LYS A 858 17.72 6.85 -3.16
CA LYS A 858 18.40 5.73 -2.50
C LYS A 858 19.17 4.87 -3.50
N ASP A 859 18.54 4.52 -4.62
CA ASP A 859 19.16 3.67 -5.63
C ASP A 859 20.38 4.37 -6.25
N PHE A 860 20.23 5.65 -6.64
CA PHE A 860 21.33 6.48 -7.13
C PHE A 860 22.50 6.61 -6.15
N LEU A 861 22.21 6.84 -4.85
CA LEU A 861 23.25 6.87 -3.82
C LEU A 861 23.92 5.50 -3.63
N SER A 862 23.18 4.39 -3.73
CA SER A 862 23.77 3.06 -3.57
C SER A 862 24.73 2.68 -4.69
N GLU A 863 24.48 3.14 -5.92
CA GLU A 863 25.32 2.92 -7.09
C GLU A 863 26.55 3.85 -7.11
N ASN A 864 26.36 5.14 -6.77
CA ASN A 864 27.36 6.18 -7.02
C ASN A 864 28.08 6.68 -5.75
N TYR A 865 27.44 6.58 -4.58
CA TYR A 865 27.88 7.19 -3.32
C TYR A 865 27.53 6.34 -2.08
N PRO A 866 28.00 5.08 -1.97
CA PRO A 866 27.59 4.17 -0.90
C PRO A 866 27.91 4.65 0.53
N ASN A 867 28.81 5.63 0.68
CA ASN A 867 29.17 6.25 1.96
C ASN A 867 28.24 7.43 2.35
N LEU A 868 27.26 7.79 1.51
CA LEU A 868 26.27 8.83 1.80
C LEU A 868 24.93 8.21 2.20
N ILE A 869 24.32 8.77 3.25
CA ILE A 869 23.13 8.20 3.90
C ILE A 869 22.00 9.22 3.88
N ILE A 870 20.78 8.78 3.55
CA ILE A 870 19.57 9.58 3.75
C ILE A 870 19.31 9.69 5.26
N SER A 871 19.56 10.88 5.82
CA SER A 871 19.44 11.23 7.24
C SER A 871 18.04 11.76 7.61
N GLY A 872 17.18 12.01 6.61
CA GLY A 872 15.85 12.54 6.85
C GLY A 872 14.94 12.44 5.62
N TYR A 873 13.72 11.95 5.85
CA TYR A 873 12.63 11.88 4.90
C TYR A 873 11.63 13.00 5.24
N LEU A 874 11.82 14.18 4.63
CA LEU A 874 11.10 15.40 5.02
C LEU A 874 9.76 15.54 4.31
N ALA A 875 9.66 15.10 3.05
CA ALA A 875 8.44 15.19 2.26
C ALA A 875 8.39 14.09 1.18
N ASP A 876 7.38 14.14 0.30
CA ASP A 876 7.24 13.20 -0.83
C ASP A 876 8.47 13.18 -1.75
N ASN A 877 9.09 14.35 -1.93
CA ASN A 877 10.23 14.56 -2.83
C ASN A 877 11.34 15.43 -2.21
N GLN A 878 11.45 15.45 -0.87
CA GLN A 878 12.46 16.23 -0.17
C GLN A 878 13.12 15.42 0.95
N HIS A 879 14.45 15.33 0.88
CA HIS A 879 15.27 14.48 1.73
C HIS A 879 16.52 15.21 2.20
N THR A 880 17.13 14.77 3.31
CA THR A 880 18.48 15.18 3.69
C THR A 880 19.46 14.02 3.50
N VAL A 881 20.60 14.31 2.88
CA VAL A 881 21.70 13.35 2.67
C VAL A 881 22.88 13.80 3.54
N ALA A 882 23.59 12.86 4.14
CA ALA A 882 24.64 13.14 5.11
C ALA A 882 25.80 12.14 4.98
N GLY A 883 27.01 12.58 5.29
CA GLY A 883 28.21 11.74 5.27
C GLY A 883 29.48 12.57 5.40
N GLU A 884 30.59 12.05 4.89
CA GLU A 884 31.87 12.78 4.84
C GLU A 884 31.74 14.05 3.99
N ASN A 885 32.39 15.12 4.44
CA ASN A 885 32.27 16.46 3.86
C ASN A 885 32.65 16.48 2.38
N GLN A 886 33.75 15.80 2.03
CA GLN A 886 34.21 15.65 0.65
C GLN A 886 33.23 14.83 -0.21
N SER A 887 32.67 13.74 0.31
CA SER A 887 31.67 12.94 -0.42
C SER A 887 30.40 13.73 -0.69
N VAL A 888 29.93 14.55 0.27
CA VAL A 888 28.78 15.44 0.08
C VAL A 888 29.07 16.50 -0.99
N ASP A 889 30.29 17.07 -1.02
CA ASP A 889 30.68 18.05 -2.04
C ASP A 889 30.81 17.42 -3.44
N THR A 890 31.42 16.23 -3.56
CA THR A 890 31.47 15.49 -4.83
C THR A 890 30.08 15.10 -5.33
N PHE A 891 29.19 14.67 -4.44
CA PHE A 891 27.79 14.37 -4.79
C PHE A 891 27.04 15.62 -5.27
N LEU A 892 27.14 16.74 -4.55
CA LEU A 892 26.52 18.00 -4.97
C LEU A 892 27.08 18.52 -6.30
N ALA A 893 28.38 18.33 -6.58
CA ALA A 893 28.99 18.66 -7.86
C ALA A 893 28.50 17.74 -9.00
N HIS A 894 28.32 16.44 -8.75
CA HIS A 894 27.78 15.52 -9.75
C HIS A 894 26.31 15.84 -10.08
N LEU A 895 25.53 16.29 -9.09
CA LEU A 895 24.16 16.75 -9.31
C LEU A 895 24.03 18.04 -10.15
N THR A 896 25.13 18.75 -10.47
CA THR A 896 25.08 19.86 -11.44
C THR A 896 25.16 19.40 -12.90
N ASN A 897 25.38 18.10 -13.17
CA ASN A 897 25.30 17.55 -14.51
C ASN A 897 23.82 17.47 -14.96
N GLU A 898 23.48 18.10 -16.09
CA GLU A 898 22.08 18.19 -16.54
C GLU A 898 21.41 16.83 -16.79
N SER A 899 22.16 15.84 -17.29
CA SER A 899 21.63 14.48 -17.51
C SER A 899 21.26 13.82 -16.18
N VAL A 900 22.15 13.92 -15.19
CA VAL A 900 21.94 13.39 -13.82
C VAL A 900 20.79 14.11 -13.12
N ALA A 901 20.77 15.44 -13.17
CA ALA A 901 19.70 16.26 -12.60
C ALA A 901 18.34 15.91 -13.22
N LYS A 902 18.27 15.75 -14.54
CA LYS A 902 17.05 15.36 -15.26
C LYS A 902 16.59 13.95 -14.91
N ASN A 903 17.51 12.97 -14.87
CA ASN A 903 17.20 11.58 -14.52
C ASN A 903 16.67 11.45 -13.09
N LEU A 904 17.17 12.26 -12.15
CA LEU A 904 16.71 12.33 -10.77
C LEU A 904 15.50 13.26 -10.53
N ASN A 905 14.94 13.88 -11.57
CA ASN A 905 13.91 14.94 -11.44
C ASN A 905 14.30 16.04 -10.44
N LEU A 906 15.58 16.40 -10.38
CA LEU A 906 16.14 17.31 -9.40
C LEU A 906 15.62 18.75 -9.58
N ILE A 907 15.23 19.38 -8.48
CA ILE A 907 14.70 20.75 -8.42
C ILE A 907 15.67 21.69 -7.66
N ASP A 908 16.22 21.22 -6.53
CA ASP A 908 17.21 21.96 -5.74
C ASP A 908 18.10 20.97 -4.97
N ALA A 909 19.41 21.21 -4.98
CA ALA A 909 20.38 20.45 -4.20
C ALA A 909 21.37 21.43 -3.56
N ARG A 910 21.44 21.44 -2.23
CA ARG A 910 22.31 22.40 -1.52
C ARG A 910 22.84 21.87 -0.21
N LYS A 911 24.09 22.22 0.09
CA LYS A 911 24.72 21.98 1.39
C LYS A 911 23.98 22.75 2.48
N LEU A 912 23.69 22.10 3.60
CA LEU A 912 23.02 22.72 4.73
C LEU A 912 24.02 23.53 5.57
N ARG A 913 23.55 24.62 6.19
CA ARG A 913 24.33 25.44 7.14
C ARG A 913 24.35 24.79 8.53
N VAL A 914 24.81 23.54 8.58
CA VAL A 914 24.95 22.72 9.79
C VAL A 914 26.30 22.00 9.73
N ALA A 915 26.93 21.82 10.89
CA ALA A 915 28.35 21.52 10.96
C ALA A 915 28.73 20.03 10.97
N GLY A 916 27.77 19.10 10.81
CA GLY A 916 28.09 17.66 10.76
C GLY A 916 26.94 16.78 10.31
N ALA A 917 27.24 15.50 10.04
CA ALA A 917 26.30 14.48 9.56
C ALA A 917 25.33 13.99 10.64
N PHE A 918 24.41 14.84 11.07
CA PHE A 918 23.40 14.50 12.09
C PHE A 918 22.42 13.43 11.60
N HIS A 919 21.84 12.66 12.54
CA HIS A 919 20.87 11.59 12.24
C HIS A 919 21.45 10.44 11.40
N THR A 920 22.71 10.08 11.73
CA THR A 920 23.48 8.98 11.13
C THR A 920 24.42 8.35 12.16
N HIS A 921 25.08 7.23 11.81
CA HIS A 921 26.07 6.57 12.66
C HIS A 921 27.25 7.48 13.09
N PHE A 922 27.55 8.57 12.37
CA PHE A 922 28.59 9.52 12.76
C PHE A 922 28.33 10.12 14.16
N MET A 923 27.07 10.22 14.58
CA MET A 923 26.68 10.73 15.91
C MET A 923 26.72 9.68 17.03
N GLN A 924 27.19 8.45 16.79
CA GLN A 924 27.17 7.38 17.80
C GLN A 924 27.92 7.75 19.08
N LYS A 925 29.07 8.43 18.98
CA LYS A 925 29.81 8.97 20.14
C LYS A 925 28.92 9.90 20.99
N ALA A 926 28.21 10.82 20.35
CA ALA A 926 27.36 11.79 21.03
C ALA A 926 26.10 11.13 21.65
N ALA A 927 25.54 10.12 20.98
CA ALA A 927 24.41 9.35 21.48
C ALA A 927 24.78 8.58 22.76
N SER A 928 25.92 7.90 22.78
CA SER A 928 26.41 7.17 23.96
C SER A 928 26.75 8.09 25.15
N GLU A 929 27.16 9.35 24.90
CA GLU A 929 27.39 10.32 25.98
C GLU A 929 26.08 10.75 26.67
N ILE A 930 25.00 10.98 25.91
CA ILE A 930 23.70 11.40 26.48
C ILE A 930 22.85 10.26 27.03
N GLU A 931 23.11 9.01 26.61
CA GLU A 931 22.33 7.82 26.99
C GLU A 931 22.22 7.65 28.52
N SER A 932 23.35 7.78 29.24
CA SER A 932 23.36 7.66 30.71
C SER A 932 22.46 8.71 31.41
N LEU A 933 22.40 9.93 30.86
CA LEU A 933 21.54 10.99 31.38
C LEU A 933 20.06 10.70 31.07
N ILE A 934 19.74 10.26 29.85
CA ILE A 934 18.38 9.86 29.44
C ILE A 934 17.87 8.70 30.31
N ASP A 935 18.71 7.70 30.58
CA ASP A 935 18.33 6.55 31.41
C ASP A 935 18.05 6.96 32.87
N SER A 936 18.80 7.93 33.42
CA SER A 936 18.59 8.46 34.78
C SER A 936 17.29 9.26 34.97
N ILE A 937 16.66 9.75 33.88
CA ILE A 937 15.50 10.64 33.92
C ILE A 937 14.19 9.83 33.84
N GLU A 938 13.19 10.17 34.66
CA GLU A 938 11.84 9.60 34.58
C GLU A 938 11.11 10.14 33.33
N PHE A 939 10.69 9.25 32.44
CA PHE A 939 9.80 9.57 31.33
C PHE A 939 8.36 9.26 31.75
N LYS A 940 7.44 10.19 31.46
CA LYS A 940 6.02 10.06 31.82
C LYS A 940 5.14 9.78 30.61
N LYS A 941 3.92 9.29 30.86
CA LYS A 941 2.93 9.08 29.79
C LYS A 941 2.58 10.45 29.17
N PRO A 942 2.56 10.59 27.84
CA PRO A 942 2.16 11.84 27.21
C PRO A 942 0.69 12.16 27.51
N ASN A 943 0.42 13.42 27.83
CA ASN A 943 -0.93 13.95 28.10
C ASN A 943 -1.71 14.25 26.81
N ILE A 944 -1.01 14.31 25.68
CA ILE A 944 -1.52 14.60 24.34
C ILE A 944 -0.78 13.69 23.35
N PRO A 945 -1.43 13.14 22.31
CA PRO A 945 -0.78 12.36 21.26
C PRO A 945 0.56 12.93 20.76
N LEU A 946 1.63 12.18 20.96
CA LEU A 946 3.01 12.54 20.62
C LEU A 946 3.52 11.65 19.49
N VAL A 947 3.98 12.25 18.40
CA VAL A 947 4.52 11.54 17.23
C VAL A 947 6.04 11.70 17.18
N LEU A 948 6.77 10.58 17.06
CA LEU A 948 8.23 10.54 17.18
C LEU A 948 8.93 10.36 15.83
N ASN A 949 10.12 10.96 15.71
CA ASN A 949 10.89 11.08 14.48
C ASN A 949 11.49 9.76 13.99
N VAL A 950 11.86 8.84 14.89
CA VAL A 950 12.55 7.59 14.51
C VAL A 950 11.65 6.64 13.75
N ASN A 951 10.37 6.54 14.13
CA ASN A 951 9.41 5.59 13.55
C ASN A 951 8.24 6.27 12.82
N GLY A 952 8.06 7.59 12.96
CA GLY A 952 6.93 8.33 12.39
C GLY A 952 5.56 7.91 12.96
N LYS A 953 5.52 7.25 14.12
CA LYS A 953 4.29 6.75 14.77
C LYS A 953 3.95 7.58 16.01
N CYS A 954 2.66 7.61 16.36
CA CYS A 954 2.20 8.11 17.65
C CYS A 954 2.52 7.08 18.74
N VAL A 955 3.19 7.49 19.83
CA VAL A 955 3.67 6.57 20.89
C VAL A 955 3.20 7.03 22.26
N ASN A 956 2.64 6.10 23.05
CA ASN A 956 2.07 6.38 24.37
C ASN A 956 2.81 5.70 25.54
N ASP A 957 3.65 4.69 25.32
CA ASP A 957 4.43 4.04 26.39
C ASP A 957 5.72 4.83 26.66
N PRO A 958 5.93 5.36 27.88
CA PRO A 958 7.16 6.04 28.26
C PRO A 958 8.45 5.24 28.05
N LYS A 959 8.40 3.90 28.15
CA LYS A 959 9.56 3.03 27.90
C LYS A 959 9.96 3.06 26.44
N VAL A 960 8.99 2.88 25.53
CA VAL A 960 9.20 2.95 24.09
C VAL A 960 9.65 4.35 23.67
N ILE A 961 9.03 5.41 24.23
CA ILE A 961 9.47 6.80 23.99
C ILE A 961 10.95 6.98 24.40
N LYS A 962 11.35 6.51 25.58
CA LYS A 962 12.75 6.59 26.03
C LYS A 962 13.70 5.88 25.05
N ILE A 963 13.39 4.66 24.62
CA ILE A 963 14.21 3.90 23.66
C ILE A 963 14.39 4.68 22.35
N LEU A 964 13.30 5.18 21.77
CA LEU A 964 13.34 5.93 20.51
C LEU A 964 14.12 7.24 20.64
N VAL A 965 13.99 7.95 21.76
CA VAL A 965 14.77 9.19 22.03
C VAL A 965 16.28 8.91 22.11
N LYS A 966 16.71 7.76 22.66
CA LYS A 966 18.12 7.35 22.64
C LYS A 966 18.65 7.07 21.22
N GLN A 967 17.82 6.48 20.37
CA GLN A 967 18.16 6.18 18.97
C GLN A 967 18.08 7.39 18.03
N GLN A 968 17.39 8.46 18.42
CA GLN A 968 17.08 9.62 17.56
C GLN A 968 18.32 10.29 16.94
N LEU A 969 19.46 10.30 17.62
CA LEU A 969 20.68 10.92 17.10
C LEU A 969 21.34 10.17 15.94
N THR A 970 21.14 8.85 15.85
CA THR A 970 21.86 7.97 14.92
C THR A 970 20.99 7.38 13.81
N LEU A 971 19.66 7.51 13.91
CA LEU A 971 18.70 7.03 12.91
C LEU A 971 18.06 8.17 12.09
N PRO A 972 17.67 7.94 10.82
CA PRO A 972 17.06 8.94 9.96
C PRO A 972 15.70 9.46 10.44
N LEU A 973 15.44 10.76 10.22
CA LEU A 973 14.20 11.43 10.62
C LEU A 973 13.02 11.12 9.68
N GLN A 974 12.00 10.42 10.16
CA GLN A 974 10.77 10.07 9.44
C GLN A 974 9.72 11.21 9.51
N TRP A 975 10.09 12.43 9.09
CA TRP A 975 9.23 13.61 9.26
C TRP A 975 7.97 13.58 8.37
N ARG A 976 8.09 13.09 7.13
CA ARG A 976 6.93 12.87 6.25
C ARG A 976 5.90 11.96 6.94
N GLN A 977 6.34 10.83 7.47
CA GLN A 977 5.51 9.86 8.19
C GLN A 977 4.92 10.46 9.47
N THR A 978 5.70 11.27 10.20
CA THR A 978 5.27 12.02 11.40
C THR A 978 4.05 12.90 11.08
N ILE A 979 4.06 13.62 9.96
CA ILE A 979 2.94 14.46 9.51
C ILE A 979 1.77 13.60 9.02
N LEU A 980 2.01 12.52 8.27
CA LEU A 980 0.95 11.64 7.80
C LEU A 980 0.21 10.92 8.95
N ALA A 981 0.90 10.59 10.05
CA ALA A 981 0.27 10.07 11.25
C ALA A 981 -0.74 11.07 11.84
N ALA A 982 -0.38 12.36 11.90
CA ALA A 982 -1.28 13.42 12.34
C ALA A 982 -2.48 13.62 11.39
N VAL A 983 -2.25 13.60 10.06
CA VAL A 983 -3.32 13.67 9.06
C VAL A 983 -4.32 12.52 9.21
N LYS A 984 -3.85 11.30 9.48
CA LYS A 984 -4.69 10.12 9.78
C LYS A 984 -5.51 10.28 11.07
N MET A 985 -4.98 10.99 12.07
CA MET A 985 -5.70 11.37 13.30
C MET A 985 -6.72 12.51 13.08
N GLY A 986 -6.89 12.99 11.85
CA GLY A 986 -7.84 14.04 11.51
C GLY A 986 -7.29 15.47 11.59
N VAL A 987 -6.02 15.67 11.95
CA VAL A 987 -5.40 17.01 12.01
C VAL A 987 -5.46 17.69 10.64
N ARG A 988 -5.93 18.94 10.61
CA ARG A 988 -5.95 19.79 9.40
C ARG A 988 -5.33 21.17 9.59
N ASN A 989 -4.95 21.53 10.82
CA ASN A 989 -4.22 22.75 11.13
C ASN A 989 -2.86 22.43 11.77
N PHE A 990 -1.79 23.06 11.29
CA PHE A 990 -0.43 22.93 11.84
C PHE A 990 0.05 24.28 12.36
N ILE A 991 0.49 24.30 13.62
CA ILE A 991 0.96 25.50 14.32
C ILE A 991 2.46 25.33 14.58
N GLU A 992 3.29 26.04 13.83
CA GLU A 992 4.74 25.98 13.94
C GLU A 992 5.29 26.99 14.96
N ILE A 993 6.00 26.45 15.96
CA ILE A 993 6.78 27.23 16.91
C ILE A 993 8.24 27.19 16.45
N SER A 994 8.63 28.20 15.67
CA SER A 994 9.95 28.27 15.03
C SER A 994 10.41 29.71 14.74
N PRO A 995 11.68 30.10 15.00
CA PRO A 995 12.18 31.41 14.59
C PRO A 995 12.21 31.64 13.07
N SER A 996 12.09 30.58 12.27
CA SER A 996 11.91 30.63 10.81
C SER A 996 10.93 29.51 10.39
N PRO A 997 9.84 29.81 9.65
CA PRO A 997 8.74 28.86 9.39
C PRO A 997 9.07 27.84 8.28
N ILE A 998 10.06 26.98 8.52
CA ILE A 998 10.56 26.00 7.55
C ILE A 998 9.62 24.79 7.47
N LEU A 999 9.10 24.31 8.61
CA LEU A 999 8.24 23.12 8.62
C LEU A 999 6.89 23.40 7.94
N THR A 1000 6.31 24.58 8.17
CA THR A 1000 5.11 25.08 7.48
C THR A 1000 5.28 25.06 5.97
N ALA A 1001 6.45 25.48 5.47
CA ALA A 1001 6.74 25.47 4.04
C ALA A 1001 6.84 24.04 3.49
N ILE A 1002 7.46 23.11 4.23
CA ILE A 1002 7.56 21.69 3.84
C ILE A 1002 6.17 21.05 3.84
N VAL A 1003 5.43 21.13 4.96
CA VAL A 1003 4.10 20.54 5.12
C VAL A 1003 3.15 21.04 4.02
N ARG A 1004 2.99 22.36 3.86
CA ARG A 1004 2.00 22.92 2.93
C ARG A 1004 2.37 22.75 1.45
N LYS A 1005 3.67 22.78 1.10
CA LYS A 1005 4.13 22.80 -0.31
C LYS A 1005 4.67 21.47 -0.83
N ARG A 1006 4.95 20.48 0.03
CA ARG A 1006 5.70 19.25 -0.33
C ARG A 1006 5.10 17.95 0.21
N ILE A 1007 4.11 17.99 1.11
CA ILE A 1007 3.35 16.80 1.53
C ILE A 1007 1.96 16.90 0.90
N ARG A 1008 1.67 16.03 -0.08
CA ARG A 1008 0.49 16.12 -0.94
C ARG A 1008 -0.84 16.15 -0.17
N GLU A 1009 -0.94 15.37 0.89
CA GLU A 1009 -2.11 15.26 1.77
C GLU A 1009 -2.36 16.53 2.60
N CYS A 1010 -1.37 17.42 2.69
CA CYS A 1010 -1.43 18.68 3.46
C CYS A 1010 -1.60 19.93 2.58
N ALA A 1011 -1.85 19.79 1.27
CA ALA A 1011 -1.97 20.92 0.34
C ALA A 1011 -3.06 21.94 0.72
N GLN A 1012 -4.12 21.50 1.39
CA GLN A 1012 -5.21 22.35 1.92
C GLN A 1012 -5.11 22.61 3.44
N ALA A 1013 -4.06 22.13 4.11
CA ALA A 1013 -3.92 22.29 5.55
C ALA A 1013 -3.63 23.75 5.92
N LYS A 1014 -4.38 24.28 6.90
CA LYS A 1014 -4.07 25.59 7.51
C LYS A 1014 -2.73 25.44 8.20
N CYS A 1015 -1.76 26.28 7.86
CA CYS A 1015 -0.43 26.24 8.46
C CYS A 1015 -0.08 27.65 8.94
N THR A 1016 0.24 27.78 10.21
CA THR A 1016 0.50 29.05 10.90
C THR A 1016 1.84 28.98 11.63
N ALA A 1017 2.52 30.10 11.78
CA ALA A 1017 3.81 30.18 12.46
C ALA A 1017 3.80 31.35 13.44
N GLU A 1018 3.81 31.05 14.73
CA GLU A 1018 3.44 32.05 15.76
C GLU A 1018 4.64 32.84 16.31
N PHE A 1019 5.86 32.53 15.87
CA PHE A 1019 7.08 33.18 16.35
C PHE A 1019 7.28 34.64 15.88
N HIS A 1020 6.54 35.07 14.85
CA HIS A 1020 6.60 36.44 14.30
C HIS A 1020 5.31 37.24 14.43
N ARG A 1021 4.24 36.63 14.98
CA ARG A 1021 3.06 37.38 15.39
C ARG A 1021 3.31 37.93 16.79
N PHE A 1022 3.60 39.22 16.84
CA PHE A 1022 2.89 40.28 17.58
C PHE A 1022 3.78 41.52 17.68
#